data_AF-A0AAP0J4A5-F1
#
_entry.id   AF-A0AAP0J4A5-F1
#
_cell.length_a   1.000
_cell.length_b   1.000
_cell.length_c   1.000
_cell.angle_alpha   90.00
_cell.angle_beta   90.00
_cell.angle_gamma   90.00
#
_symmetry.space_group_name_H-M   'P 1'
#
loop_
_entity.id
_entity.type
_entity.pdbx_description
1 polymer ?
#
loop_
_entity_poly.entity_id
_entity_poly.type
_entity_poly.pdbx_seq_one_letter_code
_entity_poly.pdbx_strand_id
1 'polypeptide(L)'
;MIAFHGSSPTVLRKMSPITVLKVILFLELAFLANGASSNFKHYIVYMGEHSHPNSDSVMSANHEMLASITGSVDKAQAAMVLHYTKSFRGFSAMLTPEQALSLADSESVISVFESRTHSLHTTHSWDFLGVKSINQYNGLSMKAISDVIVGVVDSGVWPESASFNDKGLGPIPRRFKGKCVVGENFTLNNCNRKLISARFYYKGFEAENGPLESHNATFSRSARDTDGHGSHTASTVGGSVVKNVSLNGIARGTARGGVPNARLAIYKACWFNQCGDADILSAIEDAIEDGVDILSLSIGPSPPQPSFFSDSISIATYHAFRKGILSSASAGNDRLPRTATNVAPWILTVAASSIDRDFDSNVHLGNSKTLKGFSLNPLKMKKYSRIVNATTAAAPGVPPKNASFCKNNTLDTNMIRGKIVVCTIDTILDKRREKSIVVRQGGGVAMILVDPLAKDVGFQFVIPATLIDQTEAEELHSYLKTEKNPVAKILPTATILNAEPAPRMAVFSSIGPNIITPDIIKRTSHSFISPKLIKILVVQPDITAPGVNILAAWSPIATKATAEGSVGYNIISGTSMSCPHASAVAAIVKSCHPSWSPSAIQSAIMTTATVIDNTGMTIVKDPFRSSTTPFNYGSGHINPVAAVDPGLVYDYDSNDVIDFLCSTGAGPKNLKNLTGEQLTCKKHPTPSYNLNYPSIGVSNMKGNVSVLRTVTYYGQGPTTYTPNVENPKGVGVAVKPNTLVFRKNGEKRSFKIDLTPHKTSNGNFVFGSITWSNGIHRVRSPIALNVISI
;
A
#
# COMPACT_ATOMS: atom_id res chain seq x y z
N MET A 1 33.73 -37.71 -32.04
CA MET A 1 34.40 -38.71 -32.91
C MET A 1 34.64 -38.05 -34.26
N ILE A 2 35.67 -38.46 -35.00
CA ILE A 2 36.18 -37.85 -36.25
C ILE A 2 36.94 -36.52 -36.02
N ALA A 3 38.10 -36.41 -36.68
CA ALA A 3 39.08 -35.32 -36.56
C ALA A 3 39.89 -35.20 -37.87
N PHE A 4 40.35 -34.00 -38.21
CA PHE A 4 41.51 -33.69 -39.06
C PHE A 4 42.01 -32.29 -38.62
N HIS A 5 43.20 -32.19 -38.02
CA HIS A 5 44.51 -31.91 -38.64
C HIS A 5 44.69 -30.46 -39.14
N GLY A 6 45.79 -29.83 -38.72
CA GLY A 6 46.04 -28.40 -38.89
C GLY A 6 46.94 -28.03 -40.05
N SER A 7 47.11 -26.72 -40.26
CA SER A 7 48.12 -26.09 -41.11
C SER A 7 48.38 -24.67 -40.61
N SER A 8 49.63 -24.20 -40.74
CA SER A 8 50.14 -22.97 -40.10
C SER A 8 49.71 -21.66 -40.78
N PRO A 9 49.89 -20.50 -40.14
CA PRO A 9 49.26 -19.25 -40.58
C PRO A 9 50.12 -18.45 -41.56
N THR A 10 49.55 -18.07 -42.71
CA THR A 10 49.89 -16.82 -43.43
C THR A 10 48.93 -16.62 -44.61
N VAL A 11 48.21 -15.49 -44.63
CA VAL A 11 47.90 -14.58 -45.75
C VAL A 11 46.82 -13.62 -45.23
N LEU A 12 47.26 -12.49 -44.70
CA LEU A 12 46.39 -11.34 -44.40
C LEU A 12 47.22 -10.07 -44.58
N ARG A 13 47.39 -9.64 -45.84
CA ARG A 13 48.04 -8.37 -46.18
C ARG A 13 47.39 -7.72 -47.39
N LYS A 14 47.10 -6.42 -47.23
CA LYS A 14 46.66 -5.44 -48.25
C LYS A 14 45.21 -5.55 -48.75
N MET A 15 44.24 -5.29 -47.86
CA MET A 15 43.11 -4.44 -48.23
C MET A 15 43.49 -2.98 -47.94
N SER A 16 43.08 -2.03 -48.79
CA SER A 16 43.40 -0.61 -48.57
C SER A 16 42.52 -0.01 -47.45
N PRO A 17 42.97 1.03 -46.73
CA PRO A 17 42.18 1.66 -45.67
C PRO A 17 40.80 2.13 -46.13
N ILE A 18 40.70 2.62 -47.37
CA ILE A 18 39.45 3.07 -47.99
C ILE A 18 38.47 1.90 -48.20
N THR A 19 38.99 0.70 -48.48
CA THR A 19 38.15 -0.51 -48.67
C THR A 19 37.60 -1.00 -47.33
N VAL A 20 38.44 -0.99 -46.28
CA VAL A 20 38.02 -1.32 -44.91
C VAL A 20 36.99 -0.31 -44.41
N LEU A 21 37.23 1.00 -44.62
CA LEU A 21 36.28 2.05 -44.23
C LEU A 21 34.94 1.92 -44.96
N LYS A 22 34.93 1.60 -46.26
CA LYS A 22 33.69 1.35 -47.02
C LYS A 22 32.93 0.12 -46.50
N VAL A 23 33.63 -0.97 -46.15
CA VAL A 23 33.00 -2.18 -45.59
C VAL A 23 32.43 -1.91 -44.19
N ILE A 24 33.13 -1.14 -43.35
CA ILE A 24 32.62 -0.70 -42.04
C ILE A 24 31.39 0.20 -42.22
N LEU A 25 31.43 1.17 -43.13
CA LEU A 25 30.27 2.04 -43.39
C LEU A 25 29.06 1.27 -43.94
N PHE A 26 29.28 0.25 -44.78
CA PHE A 26 28.21 -0.63 -45.28
C PHE A 26 27.66 -1.54 -44.19
N LEU A 27 28.50 -2.01 -43.25
CA LEU A 27 28.07 -2.76 -42.08
C LEU A 27 27.29 -1.89 -41.10
N GLU A 28 27.71 -0.64 -40.83
CA GLU A 28 26.95 0.29 -40.00
C GLU A 28 25.61 0.68 -40.64
N LEU A 29 25.57 0.92 -41.96
CA LEU A 29 24.31 1.12 -42.69
C LEU A 29 23.41 -0.12 -42.68
N ALA A 30 23.97 -1.34 -42.73
CA ALA A 30 23.21 -2.58 -42.61
C ALA A 30 22.70 -2.84 -41.18
N PHE A 31 23.47 -2.49 -40.15
CA PHE A 31 23.05 -2.54 -38.74
C PHE A 31 22.01 -1.47 -38.40
N LEU A 32 22.02 -0.32 -39.08
CA LEU A 32 20.94 0.68 -39.00
C LEU A 32 19.66 0.26 -39.75
N ALA A 33 19.78 -0.62 -40.75
CA ALA A 33 18.64 -1.10 -41.55
C ALA A 33 17.95 -2.37 -40.99
N ASN A 34 18.63 -3.17 -40.16
CA ASN A 34 18.09 -4.38 -39.55
C ASN A 34 18.23 -4.35 -38.02
N GLY A 35 17.25 -3.75 -37.35
CA GLY A 35 17.29 -3.63 -35.87
C GLY A 35 16.20 -2.77 -35.21
N ALA A 36 15.35 -2.08 -35.98
CA ALA A 36 14.19 -1.38 -35.44
C ALA A 36 13.07 -2.36 -35.04
N SER A 37 13.32 -3.15 -33.99
CA SER A 37 12.25 -3.83 -33.26
C SER A 37 11.37 -2.75 -32.64
N SER A 38 10.22 -2.46 -33.26
CA SER A 38 9.19 -1.56 -32.74
C SER A 38 8.66 -2.13 -31.43
N ASN A 39 9.28 -1.72 -30.32
CA ASN A 39 9.08 -2.35 -29.02
C ASN A 39 7.83 -1.75 -28.37
N PHE A 40 6.67 -2.30 -28.75
CA PHE A 40 5.37 -1.89 -28.22
C PHE A 40 5.30 -2.09 -26.70
N LYS A 41 4.80 -1.08 -25.99
CA LYS A 41 4.55 -1.08 -24.54
C LYS A 41 3.08 -0.79 -24.27
N HIS A 42 2.58 -1.22 -23.11
CA HIS A 42 1.22 -0.91 -22.68
C HIS A 42 1.14 0.52 -22.13
N TYR A 43 0.42 1.39 -22.83
CA TYR A 43 0.20 2.78 -22.44
C TYR A 43 -1.26 3.04 -22.12
N ILE A 44 -1.50 3.81 -21.06
CA ILE A 44 -2.81 4.36 -20.71
C ILE A 44 -2.90 5.77 -21.27
N VAL A 45 -3.94 6.01 -22.07
CA VAL A 45 -4.29 7.29 -22.69
C VAL A 45 -5.52 7.82 -21.94
N TYR A 46 -5.28 8.63 -20.92
CA TYR A 46 -6.34 9.28 -20.16
C TYR A 46 -6.85 10.49 -20.95
N MET A 47 -8.17 10.74 -20.98
CA MET A 47 -8.81 11.81 -21.78
C MET A 47 -9.84 12.67 -21.03
N GLY A 48 -10.36 12.23 -19.88
CA GLY A 48 -10.99 13.14 -18.89
C GLY A 48 -12.37 12.79 -18.43
N GLU A 49 -13.17 13.77 -17.99
CA GLU A 49 -14.57 13.52 -17.65
C GLU A 49 -15.38 13.08 -18.89
N HIS A 50 -16.44 12.31 -18.66
CA HIS A 50 -17.33 11.81 -19.70
C HIS A 50 -18.16 12.95 -20.33
N SER A 51 -17.86 13.28 -21.60
CA SER A 51 -18.50 14.35 -22.38
C SER A 51 -19.39 13.87 -23.54
N HIS A 52 -19.61 12.55 -23.65
CA HIS A 52 -20.38 11.90 -24.72
C HIS A 52 -21.67 11.29 -24.17
N PRO A 53 -22.72 11.10 -24.99
CA PRO A 53 -24.04 10.67 -24.50
C PRO A 53 -24.14 9.19 -24.09
N ASN A 54 -23.22 8.33 -24.53
CA ASN A 54 -23.19 6.90 -24.19
C ASN A 54 -21.80 6.27 -24.40
N SER A 55 -21.60 5.05 -23.91
CA SER A 55 -20.31 4.34 -24.02
C SER A 55 -19.92 4.02 -25.47
N ASP A 56 -20.87 3.69 -26.36
CA ASP A 56 -20.57 3.33 -27.76
C ASP A 56 -19.97 4.50 -28.56
N SER A 57 -20.45 5.72 -28.30
CA SER A 57 -19.88 6.94 -28.90
C SER A 57 -18.50 7.26 -28.32
N VAL A 58 -18.21 6.93 -27.06
CA VAL A 58 -16.84 7.00 -26.51
C VAL A 58 -15.94 5.94 -27.16
N MET A 59 -16.40 4.70 -27.32
CA MET A 59 -15.61 3.65 -27.96
C MET A 59 -15.26 4.02 -29.40
N SER A 60 -16.23 4.55 -30.15
CA SER A 60 -16.03 5.03 -31.51
C SER A 60 -14.99 6.16 -31.58
N ALA A 61 -15.14 7.19 -30.74
CA ALA A 61 -14.20 8.32 -30.68
C ALA A 61 -12.79 7.92 -30.21
N ASN A 62 -12.66 6.89 -29.36
CA ASN A 62 -11.37 6.33 -28.96
C ASN A 62 -10.72 5.53 -30.11
N HIS A 63 -11.50 4.77 -30.89
CA HIS A 63 -10.98 4.08 -32.07
C HIS A 63 -10.56 5.03 -33.18
N GLU A 64 -11.32 6.10 -33.45
CA GLU A 64 -10.94 7.14 -34.43
C GLU A 64 -9.62 7.82 -34.03
N MET A 65 -9.46 8.16 -32.75
CA MET A 65 -8.23 8.78 -32.24
C MET A 65 -7.04 7.82 -32.29
N LEU A 66 -7.23 6.54 -31.95
CA LEU A 66 -6.16 5.55 -32.06
C LEU A 66 -5.86 5.20 -33.53
N ALA A 67 -6.84 5.34 -34.44
CA ALA A 67 -6.63 5.17 -35.88
C ALA A 67 -5.75 6.27 -36.47
N SER A 68 -5.83 7.51 -35.96
CA SER A 68 -5.02 8.63 -36.46
C SER A 68 -3.51 8.47 -36.25
N ILE A 69 -3.08 7.62 -35.30
CA ILE A 69 -1.66 7.32 -35.04
C ILE A 69 -1.22 5.89 -35.42
N THR A 70 -2.17 4.95 -35.58
CA THR A 70 -1.89 3.57 -36.04
C THR A 70 -2.10 3.38 -37.55
N GLY A 71 -2.76 4.35 -38.21
CA GLY A 71 -2.94 4.42 -39.67
C GLY A 71 -4.17 3.70 -40.22
N SER A 72 -4.98 3.03 -39.39
CA SER A 72 -6.28 2.45 -39.78
C SER A 72 -7.09 2.07 -38.55
N VAL A 73 -8.42 1.97 -38.69
CA VAL A 73 -9.31 1.51 -37.60
C VAL A 73 -9.03 0.06 -37.20
N ASP A 74 -8.68 -0.82 -38.15
CA ASP A 74 -8.37 -2.23 -37.85
C ASP A 74 -7.11 -2.35 -36.97
N LYS A 75 -6.05 -1.59 -37.28
CA LYS A 75 -4.85 -1.50 -36.43
C LYS A 75 -5.14 -0.86 -35.08
N ALA A 76 -6.05 0.12 -35.03
CA ALA A 76 -6.49 0.71 -33.77
C ALA A 76 -7.22 -0.32 -32.90
N GLN A 77 -8.14 -1.10 -33.46
CA GLN A 77 -8.81 -2.18 -32.74
C GLN A 77 -7.84 -3.27 -32.28
N ALA A 78 -6.85 -3.64 -33.11
CA ALA A 78 -5.83 -4.63 -32.75
C ALA A 78 -4.85 -4.15 -31.66
N ALA A 79 -4.55 -2.85 -31.61
CA ALA A 79 -3.72 -2.25 -30.56
C ALA A 79 -4.49 -1.97 -29.25
N MET A 80 -5.82 -1.93 -29.29
CA MET A 80 -6.69 -1.57 -28.16
C MET A 80 -6.77 -2.67 -27.10
N VAL A 81 -6.62 -2.30 -25.83
CA VAL A 81 -6.67 -3.22 -24.68
C VAL A 81 -7.97 -3.01 -23.88
N LEU A 82 -8.23 -1.78 -23.45
CA LEU A 82 -9.40 -1.39 -22.64
C LEU A 82 -9.92 -0.01 -23.05
N HIS A 83 -11.24 0.20 -22.94
CA HIS A 83 -11.85 1.52 -23.04
C HIS A 83 -12.41 1.94 -21.68
N TYR A 84 -12.12 3.16 -21.25
CA TYR A 84 -12.79 3.83 -20.13
C TYR A 84 -13.88 4.72 -20.70
N THR A 85 -15.13 4.49 -20.29
CA THR A 85 -16.32 4.96 -21.04
C THR A 85 -17.48 5.45 -20.17
N LYS A 86 -17.35 5.45 -18.84
CA LYS A 86 -18.50 5.58 -17.92
C LYS A 86 -18.36 6.79 -16.99
N SER A 87 -17.37 6.75 -16.10
CA SER A 87 -17.03 7.85 -15.19
C SER A 87 -16.02 8.79 -15.83
N PHE A 88 -15.16 8.26 -16.70
CA PHE A 88 -14.15 9.05 -17.42
C PHE A 88 -13.88 8.48 -18.82
N ARG A 89 -13.45 9.35 -19.73
CA ARG A 89 -12.99 9.03 -21.07
C ARG A 89 -11.52 8.64 -21.04
N GLY A 90 -11.20 7.58 -21.76
CA GLY A 90 -9.84 7.24 -22.16
C GLY A 90 -9.76 5.81 -22.67
N PHE A 91 -8.56 5.32 -22.90
CA PHE A 91 -8.33 3.92 -23.26
C PHE A 91 -6.93 3.49 -22.84
N SER A 92 -6.63 2.19 -22.96
CA SER A 92 -5.26 1.70 -22.94
C SER A 92 -4.97 0.87 -24.19
N ALA A 93 -3.73 0.93 -24.68
CA ALA A 93 -3.32 0.34 -25.94
C ALA A 93 -1.84 -0.06 -25.94
N MET A 94 -1.49 -1.00 -26.80
CA MET A 94 -0.10 -1.35 -27.11
C MET A 94 0.45 -0.39 -28.16
N LEU A 95 1.37 0.49 -27.76
CA LEU A 95 1.92 1.56 -28.61
C LEU A 95 3.44 1.56 -28.59
N THR A 96 4.07 2.05 -29.66
CA THR A 96 5.50 2.44 -29.57
C THR A 96 5.63 3.74 -28.75
N PRO A 97 6.81 4.03 -28.16
CA PRO A 97 7.03 5.28 -27.44
C PRO A 97 6.75 6.55 -28.28
N GLU A 98 7.00 6.50 -29.58
CA GLU A 98 6.76 7.60 -30.53
C GLU A 98 5.26 7.82 -30.75
N GLN A 99 4.49 6.73 -30.88
CA GLN A 99 3.03 6.77 -30.96
C GLN A 99 2.40 7.31 -29.66
N ALA A 100 2.91 6.89 -28.50
CA ALA A 100 2.48 7.38 -27.20
C ALA A 100 2.77 8.89 -27.03
N LEU A 101 3.93 9.37 -27.48
CA LEU A 101 4.27 10.80 -27.52
C LEU A 101 3.32 11.57 -28.45
N SER A 102 3.08 11.09 -29.67
CA SER A 102 2.16 11.73 -30.62
C SER A 102 0.72 11.83 -30.11
N LEU A 103 0.26 10.88 -29.28
CA LEU A 103 -1.04 11.00 -28.61
C LEU A 103 -1.03 12.01 -27.45
N ALA A 104 0.08 12.12 -26.70
CA ALA A 104 0.20 13.08 -25.59
C ALA A 104 0.13 14.55 -26.07
N ASP A 105 0.61 14.81 -27.28
CA ASP A 105 0.55 16.14 -27.92
C ASP A 105 -0.89 16.54 -28.34
N SER A 106 -1.83 15.60 -28.47
CA SER A 106 -3.21 15.92 -28.81
C SER A 106 -3.91 16.73 -27.70
N GLU A 107 -4.69 17.73 -28.09
CA GLU A 107 -5.43 18.58 -27.14
C GLU A 107 -6.42 17.78 -26.27
N SER A 108 -6.96 16.68 -26.78
CA SER A 108 -7.96 15.85 -26.12
C SER A 108 -7.41 14.81 -25.14
N VAL A 109 -6.08 14.71 -24.99
CA VAL A 109 -5.39 13.76 -24.12
C VAL A 109 -4.76 14.47 -22.92
N ILE A 110 -4.92 13.89 -21.74
CA ILE A 110 -4.43 14.44 -20.45
C ILE A 110 -2.99 14.04 -20.21
N SER A 111 -2.77 12.75 -20.36
CA SER A 111 -1.52 12.08 -20.06
C SER A 111 -1.52 10.76 -20.81
N VAL A 112 -0.36 10.42 -21.34
CA VAL A 112 -0.05 9.08 -21.82
C VAL A 112 1.07 8.57 -20.93
N PHE A 113 0.82 7.46 -20.22
CA PHE A 113 1.80 6.89 -19.30
C PHE A 113 1.84 5.36 -19.41
N GLU A 114 3.04 4.81 -19.23
CA GLU A 114 3.28 3.37 -19.25
C GLU A 114 2.69 2.74 -17.98
N SER A 115 1.89 1.68 -18.15
CA SER A 115 1.16 0.98 -17.09
C SER A 115 2.08 0.19 -16.15
N ARG A 116 1.72 0.08 -14.86
CA ARG A 116 2.56 -0.50 -13.78
C ARG A 116 1.78 -1.44 -12.84
N THR A 117 2.47 -1.92 -11.80
CA THR A 117 2.12 -3.08 -10.94
C THR A 117 2.34 -2.85 -9.42
N HIS A 118 1.58 -3.53 -8.55
CA HIS A 118 1.41 -3.25 -7.10
C HIS A 118 1.30 -4.50 -6.15
N SER A 119 1.48 -4.37 -4.81
CA SER A 119 1.71 -5.49 -3.84
C SER A 119 0.91 -5.48 -2.49
N LEU A 120 0.98 -6.59 -1.71
CA LEU A 120 -0.11 -7.15 -0.85
C LEU A 120 0.33 -7.72 0.56
N HIS A 121 -0.50 -7.61 1.63
CA HIS A 121 -0.15 -7.77 3.08
C HIS A 121 -1.39 -7.94 4.06
N THR A 122 -1.33 -8.43 5.35
CA THR A 122 -2.57 -8.89 6.11
C THR A 122 -2.89 -8.55 7.63
N THR A 123 -4.05 -9.00 8.27
CA THR A 123 -4.95 -8.38 9.37
C THR A 123 -5.29 -9.19 10.67
N HIS A 124 -5.42 -8.62 11.91
CA HIS A 124 -6.29 -9.12 13.04
C HIS A 124 -6.28 -8.22 14.31
N SER A 125 -7.17 -7.22 14.45
CA SER A 125 -6.81 -6.04 15.27
C SER A 125 -7.98 -5.36 16.00
N TRP A 126 -9.17 -5.91 15.86
CA TRP A 126 -10.42 -5.23 16.22
C TRP A 126 -10.75 -5.21 17.70
N ASP A 127 -10.12 -6.09 18.48
CA ASP A 127 -10.21 -6.08 19.94
C ASP A 127 -9.22 -5.06 20.54
N PHE A 128 -7.98 -5.01 20.03
CA PHE A 128 -6.98 -3.97 20.35
C PHE A 128 -7.50 -2.56 20.03
N LEU A 129 -8.17 -2.38 18.89
CA LEU A 129 -8.79 -1.11 18.49
C LEU A 129 -10.10 -0.77 19.25
N GLY A 130 -10.51 -1.56 20.24
CA GLY A 130 -11.65 -1.25 21.11
C GLY A 130 -13.02 -1.24 20.43
N VAL A 131 -13.18 -1.69 19.18
CA VAL A 131 -14.41 -1.52 18.38
C VAL A 131 -15.67 -2.12 19.03
N LYS A 132 -15.52 -3.03 20.00
CA LYS A 132 -16.64 -3.55 20.82
C LYS A 132 -17.28 -2.49 21.75
N SER A 133 -16.55 -1.47 22.20
CA SER A 133 -17.07 -0.44 23.11
C SER A 133 -17.89 0.66 22.42
N ILE A 134 -17.86 0.76 21.08
CA ILE A 134 -18.71 1.69 20.31
C ILE A 134 -20.19 1.49 20.65
N ASN A 135 -20.60 0.23 20.83
CA ASN A 135 -21.96 -0.15 21.23
C ASN A 135 -22.34 0.28 22.67
N GLN A 136 -21.35 0.46 23.55
CA GLN A 136 -21.55 0.89 24.94
C GLN A 136 -21.56 2.42 25.09
N TYR A 137 -20.87 3.15 24.21
CA TYR A 137 -20.71 4.60 24.35
C TYR A 137 -21.85 5.43 23.73
N ASN A 138 -22.35 5.07 22.54
CA ASN A 138 -23.15 6.04 21.74
C ASN A 138 -24.64 5.69 21.54
N GLY A 139 -25.12 4.51 21.97
CA GLY A 139 -26.54 4.11 21.79
C GLY A 139 -27.01 4.02 20.33
N LEU A 140 -26.08 4.05 19.37
CA LEU A 140 -26.38 4.11 17.93
C LEU A 140 -26.99 2.79 17.45
N SER A 141 -28.04 2.90 16.63
CA SER A 141 -28.84 1.76 16.19
C SER A 141 -28.06 0.83 15.27
N MET A 142 -28.11 -0.48 15.55
CA MET A 142 -27.58 -1.56 14.70
C MET A 142 -28.02 -1.48 13.22
N LYS A 143 -29.16 -0.82 12.91
CA LYS A 143 -29.63 -0.60 11.54
C LYS A 143 -28.71 0.30 10.70
N ALA A 144 -27.97 1.22 11.33
CA ALA A 144 -27.06 2.10 10.59
C ALA A 144 -25.90 1.32 9.94
N ILE A 145 -25.47 0.22 10.57
CA ILE A 145 -24.22 -0.48 10.26
C ILE A 145 -24.40 -1.56 9.17
N SER A 146 -25.64 -1.98 8.88
CA SER A 146 -25.92 -3.11 7.99
C SER A 146 -25.94 -2.82 6.49
N ASP A 147 -25.98 -1.54 6.07
CA ASP A 147 -26.24 -1.17 4.67
C ASP A 147 -25.15 -0.28 4.03
N VAL A 148 -24.01 -0.14 4.71
CA VAL A 148 -22.78 0.40 4.10
C VAL A 148 -22.12 -0.66 3.22
N ILE A 149 -21.67 -0.24 2.04
CA ILE A 149 -21.10 -1.06 0.98
C ILE A 149 -19.64 -0.64 0.80
N VAL A 150 -18.71 -1.57 1.02
CA VAL A 150 -17.28 -1.33 0.78
C VAL A 150 -16.85 -2.06 -0.48
N GLY A 151 -16.31 -1.30 -1.44
CA GLY A 151 -15.63 -1.83 -2.61
C GLY A 151 -14.21 -2.24 -2.26
N VAL A 152 -13.80 -3.45 -2.64
CA VAL A 152 -12.46 -3.99 -2.41
C VAL A 152 -11.81 -4.27 -3.76
N VAL A 153 -10.74 -3.53 -4.09
CA VAL A 153 -9.98 -3.69 -5.35
C VAL A 153 -8.70 -4.46 -5.04
N ASP A 154 -8.62 -5.72 -5.47
CA ASP A 154 -7.62 -6.67 -4.98
C ASP A 154 -7.44 -7.91 -5.90
N SER A 155 -6.91 -9.04 -5.40
CA SER A 155 -6.78 -10.33 -6.09
C SER A 155 -8.05 -11.21 -6.10
N GLY A 156 -9.17 -10.68 -5.60
CA GLY A 156 -10.51 -11.29 -5.67
C GLY A 156 -11.05 -11.70 -4.30
N VAL A 157 -11.91 -12.72 -4.27
CA VAL A 157 -12.42 -13.31 -3.02
C VAL A 157 -12.51 -14.84 -3.09
N TRP A 158 -12.34 -15.52 -1.94
CA TRP A 158 -12.69 -16.93 -1.76
C TRP A 158 -14.09 -17.03 -1.13
N PRO A 159 -15.18 -17.10 -1.93
CA PRO A 159 -16.54 -16.86 -1.47
C PRO A 159 -17.06 -17.91 -0.47
N GLU A 160 -16.52 -19.14 -0.50
CA GLU A 160 -16.90 -20.21 0.44
C GLU A 160 -16.30 -20.04 1.85
N SER A 161 -15.47 -19.00 2.09
CA SER A 161 -14.96 -18.75 3.44
C SER A 161 -16.10 -18.43 4.41
N ALA A 162 -16.06 -19.00 5.61
CA ALA A 162 -17.02 -18.70 6.67
C ALA A 162 -17.06 -17.19 7.02
N SER A 163 -15.99 -16.44 6.74
CA SER A 163 -15.95 -14.98 6.89
C SER A 163 -16.86 -14.22 5.91
N PHE A 164 -17.44 -14.88 4.91
CA PHE A 164 -18.35 -14.29 3.92
C PHE A 164 -19.78 -14.86 3.97
N ASN A 165 -20.14 -15.52 5.07
CA ASN A 165 -21.52 -15.91 5.33
C ASN A 165 -22.41 -14.66 5.50
N ASP A 166 -23.66 -14.75 5.04
CA ASP A 166 -24.63 -13.65 5.03
C ASP A 166 -25.72 -13.78 6.12
N LYS A 167 -25.49 -14.65 7.12
CA LYS A 167 -26.48 -14.98 8.15
C LYS A 167 -26.78 -13.75 9.00
N GLY A 168 -28.05 -13.35 9.03
CA GLY A 168 -28.53 -12.17 9.76
C GLY A 168 -28.52 -10.88 8.95
N LEU A 169 -28.07 -10.90 7.69
CA LEU A 169 -28.15 -9.71 6.82
C LEU A 169 -29.52 -9.58 6.16
N GLY A 170 -30.01 -8.33 6.08
CA GLY A 170 -31.19 -7.97 5.31
C GLY A 170 -30.98 -8.09 3.79
N PRO A 171 -32.01 -7.78 2.98
CA PRO A 171 -31.86 -7.71 1.52
C PRO A 171 -30.74 -6.74 1.11
N ILE A 172 -30.25 -6.87 -0.12
CA ILE A 172 -29.23 -5.98 -0.68
C ILE A 172 -29.84 -4.57 -0.85
N PRO A 173 -29.14 -3.47 -0.50
CA PRO A 173 -29.67 -2.12 -0.66
C PRO A 173 -30.05 -1.81 -2.12
N ARG A 174 -31.30 -1.40 -2.36
CA ARG A 174 -31.85 -1.13 -3.72
C ARG A 174 -31.09 -0.09 -4.55
N ARG A 175 -30.28 0.76 -3.90
CA ARG A 175 -29.41 1.76 -4.55
C ARG A 175 -28.22 1.15 -5.30
N PHE A 176 -27.83 -0.06 -4.92
CA PHE A 176 -26.65 -0.74 -5.44
C PHE A 176 -26.94 -1.39 -6.79
N LYS A 177 -26.05 -1.19 -7.76
CA LYS A 177 -26.24 -1.63 -9.16
C LYS A 177 -25.28 -2.75 -9.59
N GLY A 178 -24.37 -3.16 -8.71
CA GLY A 178 -23.34 -4.14 -9.02
C GLY A 178 -23.85 -5.53 -9.31
N LYS A 179 -23.05 -6.26 -10.09
CA LYS A 179 -23.41 -7.57 -10.65
C LYS A 179 -22.48 -8.66 -10.13
N CYS A 180 -23.00 -9.88 -10.05
CA CYS A 180 -22.19 -11.08 -9.86
C CYS A 180 -21.77 -11.60 -11.24
N VAL A 181 -20.50 -11.43 -11.62
CA VAL A 181 -20.00 -11.87 -12.93
C VAL A 181 -19.56 -13.34 -12.83
N VAL A 182 -20.19 -14.18 -13.65
CA VAL A 182 -19.85 -15.61 -13.77
C VAL A 182 -18.49 -15.77 -14.48
N GLY A 183 -17.73 -16.77 -14.07
CA GLY A 183 -16.45 -17.13 -14.70
C GLY A 183 -15.97 -18.49 -14.23
N GLU A 184 -14.70 -18.81 -14.48
CA GLU A 184 -14.10 -20.08 -14.07
C GLU A 184 -14.22 -20.32 -12.56
N ASN A 185 -14.82 -21.46 -12.18
CA ASN A 185 -15.09 -21.82 -10.79
C ASN A 185 -15.86 -20.76 -9.98
N PHE A 186 -16.63 -19.88 -10.63
CA PHE A 186 -17.38 -18.81 -9.97
C PHE A 186 -18.75 -18.61 -10.64
N THR A 187 -19.81 -18.91 -9.89
CA THR A 187 -21.21 -18.90 -10.34
C THR A 187 -21.99 -17.78 -9.67
N LEU A 188 -23.23 -17.52 -10.10
CA LEU A 188 -24.11 -16.55 -9.43
C LEU A 188 -24.33 -16.87 -7.94
N ASN A 189 -24.29 -18.15 -7.56
CA ASN A 189 -24.45 -18.61 -6.18
C ASN A 189 -23.24 -18.27 -5.27
N ASN A 190 -22.13 -17.79 -5.84
CA ASN A 190 -20.98 -17.32 -5.08
C ASN A 190 -21.15 -15.88 -4.56
N CYS A 191 -22.13 -15.14 -5.08
CA CYS A 191 -22.61 -13.91 -4.45
C CYS A 191 -23.82 -14.21 -3.55
N ASN A 192 -23.97 -13.42 -2.49
CA ASN A 192 -25.02 -13.58 -1.47
C ASN A 192 -25.33 -12.20 -0.85
N ARG A 193 -26.04 -12.10 0.28
CA ARG A 193 -26.31 -10.79 0.91
C ARG A 193 -25.08 -10.16 1.59
N LYS A 194 -23.93 -10.85 1.60
CA LYS A 194 -22.63 -10.39 2.12
C LYS A 194 -21.70 -9.94 0.99
N LEU A 195 -21.39 -10.82 0.05
CA LEU A 195 -20.68 -10.56 -1.19
C LEU A 195 -21.72 -10.19 -2.25
N ILE A 196 -22.04 -8.90 -2.37
CA ILE A 196 -23.20 -8.43 -3.15
C ILE A 196 -22.88 -8.19 -4.64
N SER A 197 -21.61 -8.04 -4.98
CA SER A 197 -21.11 -8.10 -6.36
C SER A 197 -19.72 -8.73 -6.40
N ALA A 198 -19.34 -9.23 -7.57
CA ALA A 198 -18.02 -9.76 -7.84
C ALA A 198 -17.71 -9.58 -9.32
N ARG A 199 -16.64 -8.83 -9.62
CA ARG A 199 -16.14 -8.52 -10.97
C ARG A 199 -14.64 -8.85 -11.05
N PHE A 200 -14.12 -9.01 -12.26
CA PHE A 200 -12.71 -9.25 -12.50
C PHE A 200 -12.23 -8.62 -13.81
N TYR A 201 -11.00 -8.13 -13.79
CA TYR A 201 -10.34 -7.36 -14.85
C TYR A 201 -8.93 -7.93 -15.00
N TYR A 202 -8.54 -8.25 -16.22
CA TYR A 202 -7.27 -8.93 -16.53
C TYR A 202 -6.63 -8.44 -17.83
N LYS A 203 -7.28 -7.54 -18.56
CA LYS A 203 -6.86 -7.17 -19.91
C LYS A 203 -5.63 -6.26 -19.86
N GLY A 204 -5.55 -5.37 -18.86
CA GLY A 204 -4.35 -4.59 -18.60
C GLY A 204 -3.17 -5.48 -18.26
N PHE A 205 -3.36 -6.42 -17.33
CA PHE A 205 -2.35 -7.40 -16.94
C PHE A 205 -1.83 -8.21 -18.14
N GLU A 206 -2.72 -8.72 -19.00
CA GLU A 206 -2.33 -9.52 -20.17
C GLU A 206 -1.61 -8.72 -21.26
N ALA A 207 -1.93 -7.44 -21.42
CA ALA A 207 -1.19 -6.57 -22.34
C ALA A 207 0.25 -6.29 -21.86
N GLU A 208 0.47 -6.21 -20.55
CA GLU A 208 1.78 -5.96 -19.93
C GLU A 208 2.64 -7.21 -19.80
N ASN A 209 2.04 -8.32 -19.36
CA ASN A 209 2.75 -9.52 -18.89
C ASN A 209 2.54 -10.74 -19.79
N GLY A 210 1.71 -10.63 -20.83
CA GLY A 210 1.25 -11.74 -21.65
C GLY A 210 0.09 -12.52 -21.02
N PRO A 211 -0.49 -13.51 -21.74
CA PRO A 211 -1.68 -14.25 -21.31
C PRO A 211 -1.53 -14.87 -19.92
N LEU A 212 -2.62 -14.96 -19.15
CA LEU A 212 -2.61 -15.58 -17.81
C LEU A 212 -2.06 -17.02 -17.84
N GLU A 213 -2.33 -17.76 -18.92
CA GLU A 213 -1.85 -19.13 -19.16
C GLU A 213 -0.31 -19.24 -19.27
N SER A 214 0.39 -18.16 -19.61
CA SER A 214 1.86 -18.16 -19.68
C SER A 214 2.55 -18.20 -18.30
N HIS A 215 1.79 -17.92 -17.23
CA HIS A 215 2.30 -17.87 -15.88
C HIS A 215 2.19 -19.24 -15.19
N ASN A 216 3.31 -19.76 -14.66
CA ASN A 216 3.35 -21.04 -13.95
C ASN A 216 2.79 -20.95 -12.50
N ALA A 217 1.49 -20.62 -12.41
CA ALA A 217 0.76 -20.44 -11.17
C ALA A 217 -0.75 -20.70 -11.37
N THR A 218 -1.42 -21.13 -10.31
CA THR A 218 -2.86 -21.35 -10.32
C THR A 218 -3.61 -20.02 -10.41
N PHE A 219 -4.48 -19.89 -11.42
CA PHE A 219 -5.41 -18.78 -11.56
C PHE A 219 -6.82 -19.30 -11.88
N SER A 220 -7.79 -18.39 -11.96
CA SER A 220 -9.11 -18.63 -12.53
C SER A 220 -9.59 -17.31 -13.14
N ARG A 221 -10.08 -17.33 -14.38
CA ARG A 221 -10.72 -16.21 -15.08
C ARG A 221 -12.10 -15.95 -14.49
N SER A 222 -12.08 -15.47 -13.25
CA SER A 222 -13.21 -15.06 -12.44
C SER A 222 -12.74 -14.22 -11.26
N ALA A 223 -13.69 -13.68 -10.49
CA ALA A 223 -13.42 -13.01 -9.21
C ALA A 223 -12.92 -13.94 -8.10
N ARG A 224 -12.75 -15.25 -8.35
CA ARG A 224 -12.17 -16.19 -7.38
C ARG A 224 -10.71 -15.83 -7.08
N ASP A 225 -10.42 -15.77 -5.80
CA ASP A 225 -9.07 -15.53 -5.28
C ASP A 225 -8.23 -16.82 -5.29
N THR A 226 -7.13 -16.81 -6.03
CA THR A 226 -6.13 -17.90 -6.07
C THR A 226 -4.80 -17.52 -5.40
N ASP A 227 -4.69 -16.28 -4.91
CA ASP A 227 -3.51 -15.72 -4.25
C ASP A 227 -3.67 -15.65 -2.72
N GLY A 228 -4.90 -15.47 -2.26
CA GLY A 228 -5.36 -15.44 -0.87
C GLY A 228 -5.51 -14.04 -0.29
N HIS A 229 -4.82 -13.03 -0.84
CA HIS A 229 -4.80 -11.70 -0.24
C HIS A 229 -6.14 -10.96 -0.32
N GLY A 230 -6.84 -10.98 -1.45
CA GLY A 230 -8.15 -10.32 -1.59
C GLY A 230 -9.21 -10.88 -0.64
N SER A 231 -9.19 -12.20 -0.41
CA SER A 231 -9.99 -12.83 0.65
C SER A 231 -9.62 -12.28 2.03
N HIS A 232 -8.33 -12.03 2.23
CA HIS A 232 -7.82 -11.53 3.49
C HIS A 232 -8.25 -10.07 3.71
N THR A 233 -8.08 -9.17 2.73
CA THR A 233 -8.45 -7.74 2.83
C THR A 233 -9.95 -7.58 3.01
N ALA A 234 -10.75 -8.24 2.16
CA ALA A 234 -12.20 -8.25 2.26
C ALA A 234 -12.70 -8.76 3.64
N SER A 235 -12.06 -9.80 4.19
CA SER A 235 -12.40 -10.31 5.53
C SER A 235 -11.92 -9.40 6.67
N THR A 236 -10.89 -8.57 6.46
CA THR A 236 -10.50 -7.50 7.40
C THR A 236 -11.55 -6.43 7.53
N VAL A 237 -12.03 -5.94 6.38
CA VAL A 237 -13.01 -4.86 6.33
C VAL A 237 -14.31 -5.37 6.95
N GLY A 238 -14.84 -6.44 6.36
CA GLY A 238 -16.21 -6.84 6.55
C GLY A 238 -16.41 -8.25 7.06
N GLY A 239 -15.38 -9.04 7.38
CA GLY A 239 -15.55 -10.46 7.73
C GLY A 239 -16.66 -10.71 8.77
N SER A 240 -17.58 -11.61 8.45
CA SER A 240 -18.58 -12.11 9.38
C SER A 240 -17.91 -12.79 10.58
N VAL A 241 -18.59 -12.88 11.73
CA VAL A 241 -17.99 -13.39 12.96
C VAL A 241 -17.81 -14.91 12.90
N VAL A 242 -16.56 -15.39 12.93
CA VAL A 242 -16.21 -16.82 12.90
C VAL A 242 -15.38 -17.21 14.11
N LYS A 243 -15.92 -18.13 14.93
CA LYS A 243 -15.30 -18.61 16.18
C LYS A 243 -14.27 -19.71 15.92
N ASN A 244 -13.34 -19.90 16.85
CA ASN A 244 -12.34 -20.98 16.86
C ASN A 244 -11.42 -21.05 15.62
N VAL A 245 -11.14 -19.91 14.99
CA VAL A 245 -10.19 -19.83 13.87
C VAL A 245 -8.75 -19.76 14.41
N SER A 246 -7.79 -20.22 13.60
CA SER A 246 -6.35 -20.12 13.88
C SER A 246 -5.55 -20.40 12.60
N LEU A 247 -4.27 -20.01 12.58
CA LEU A 247 -3.30 -20.58 11.63
C LEU A 247 -2.63 -21.76 12.32
N ASN A 248 -3.14 -22.98 12.09
CA ASN A 248 -2.60 -24.22 12.67
C ASN A 248 -2.40 -24.15 14.21
N GLY A 249 -3.37 -23.56 14.92
CA GLY A 249 -3.33 -23.34 16.38
C GLY A 249 -2.75 -21.98 16.82
N ILE A 250 -1.96 -21.32 15.97
CA ILE A 250 -1.42 -19.98 16.23
C ILE A 250 -2.54 -18.94 16.12
N ALA A 251 -2.55 -17.93 17.01
CA ALA A 251 -3.55 -16.87 17.05
C ALA A 251 -4.99 -17.36 17.22
N ARG A 252 -5.20 -18.48 17.93
CA ARG A 252 -6.52 -19.07 18.14
C ARG A 252 -7.49 -18.07 18.79
N GLY A 253 -8.62 -17.83 18.13
CA GLY A 253 -9.62 -16.88 18.60
C GLY A 253 -10.89 -16.83 17.77
N THR A 254 -11.53 -15.65 17.75
CA THR A 254 -12.69 -15.36 16.88
C THR A 254 -12.27 -14.31 15.86
N ALA A 255 -12.31 -14.64 14.57
CA ALA A 255 -12.14 -13.63 13.52
C ALA A 255 -13.44 -12.87 13.28
N ARG A 256 -13.29 -11.61 12.90
CA ARG A 256 -14.31 -10.74 12.33
C ARG A 256 -13.61 -9.61 11.58
N GLY A 257 -14.32 -8.94 10.70
CA GLY A 257 -13.92 -7.64 10.19
C GLY A 257 -14.28 -6.51 11.16
N GLY A 258 -13.89 -5.28 10.81
CA GLY A 258 -14.26 -4.09 11.58
C GLY A 258 -15.74 -3.78 11.49
N VAL A 259 -16.36 -4.07 10.34
CA VAL A 259 -17.80 -3.94 10.12
C VAL A 259 -18.42 -5.27 9.68
N PRO A 260 -18.70 -6.20 10.61
CA PRO A 260 -19.21 -7.54 10.27
C PRO A 260 -20.55 -7.53 9.51
N ASN A 261 -21.32 -6.43 9.59
CA ASN A 261 -22.60 -6.29 8.91
C ASN A 261 -22.51 -5.52 7.57
N ALA A 262 -21.35 -4.94 7.20
CA ALA A 262 -21.19 -4.23 5.94
C ALA A 262 -21.32 -5.19 4.74
N ARG A 263 -21.75 -4.66 3.60
CA ARG A 263 -21.75 -5.38 2.33
C ARG A 263 -20.40 -5.22 1.64
N LEU A 264 -19.97 -6.24 0.92
CA LEU A 264 -18.71 -6.25 0.18
C LEU A 264 -18.98 -6.37 -1.31
N ALA A 265 -18.36 -5.49 -2.08
CA ALA A 265 -18.37 -5.48 -3.53
C ALA A 265 -16.92 -5.76 -4.01
N ILE A 266 -16.70 -6.86 -4.72
CA ILE A 266 -15.35 -7.35 -5.01
C ILE A 266 -14.97 -7.03 -6.46
N TYR A 267 -13.82 -6.38 -6.63
CA TYR A 267 -13.28 -5.99 -7.93
C TYR A 267 -11.86 -6.55 -8.08
N LYS A 268 -11.73 -7.71 -8.73
CA LYS A 268 -10.43 -8.36 -8.91
C LYS A 268 -9.64 -7.68 -10.02
N ALA A 269 -8.66 -6.86 -9.68
CA ALA A 269 -7.74 -6.20 -10.61
C ALA A 269 -6.30 -6.74 -10.52
N CYS A 270 -6.04 -7.66 -9.59
CA CYS A 270 -4.71 -8.21 -9.33
C CYS A 270 -4.58 -9.70 -9.70
N TRP A 271 -3.44 -10.05 -10.31
CA TRP A 271 -3.03 -11.38 -10.74
C TRP A 271 -1.57 -11.62 -10.33
N PHE A 272 -1.29 -12.76 -9.68
CA PHE A 272 0.07 -13.17 -9.32
C PHE A 272 0.89 -12.16 -8.47
N ASN A 273 0.26 -11.43 -7.54
CA ASN A 273 0.84 -10.30 -6.78
C ASN A 273 1.24 -9.10 -7.65
N GLN A 274 0.56 -8.92 -8.78
CA GLN A 274 0.70 -7.79 -9.68
C GLN A 274 -0.69 -7.24 -10.02
N CYS A 275 -0.83 -5.96 -10.35
CA CYS A 275 -2.13 -5.34 -10.64
C CYS A 275 -1.92 -4.26 -11.70
N GLY A 276 -2.42 -4.44 -12.91
CA GLY A 276 -2.22 -3.48 -13.99
C GLY A 276 -3.02 -2.19 -13.76
N ASP A 277 -2.40 -1.02 -13.96
CA ASP A 277 -3.05 0.29 -13.78
C ASP A 277 -4.39 0.40 -14.55
N ALA A 278 -4.47 -0.21 -15.74
CA ALA A 278 -5.67 -0.18 -16.58
C ALA A 278 -6.84 -1.02 -16.01
N ASP A 279 -6.52 -2.16 -15.40
CA ASP A 279 -7.50 -3.00 -14.71
C ASP A 279 -7.96 -2.33 -13.41
N ILE A 280 -7.09 -1.57 -12.72
CA ILE A 280 -7.42 -0.76 -11.54
C ILE A 280 -8.35 0.40 -11.89
N LEU A 281 -8.08 1.14 -12.97
CA LEU A 281 -8.96 2.21 -13.46
C LEU A 281 -10.38 1.66 -13.73
N SER A 282 -10.47 0.55 -14.46
CA SER A 282 -11.75 -0.10 -14.78
C SER A 282 -12.49 -0.60 -13.53
N ALA A 283 -11.76 -1.16 -12.55
CA ALA A 283 -12.30 -1.63 -11.29
C ALA A 283 -12.90 -0.49 -10.44
N ILE A 284 -12.20 0.63 -10.32
CA ILE A 284 -12.69 1.79 -9.56
C ILE A 284 -13.83 2.49 -10.30
N GLU A 285 -13.78 2.59 -11.64
CA GLU A 285 -14.87 3.12 -12.48
C GLU A 285 -16.18 2.34 -12.28
N ASP A 286 -16.12 1.00 -12.35
CA ASP A 286 -17.28 0.14 -12.06
C ASP A 286 -17.74 0.28 -10.61
N ALA A 287 -16.85 0.44 -9.63
CA ALA A 287 -17.22 0.59 -8.24
C ALA A 287 -17.96 1.90 -7.93
N ILE A 288 -17.56 2.98 -8.62
CA ILE A 288 -18.27 4.28 -8.57
C ILE A 288 -19.68 4.13 -9.17
N GLU A 289 -19.82 3.48 -10.33
CA GLU A 289 -21.11 3.26 -10.99
C GLU A 289 -22.04 2.34 -10.17
N ASP A 290 -21.48 1.26 -9.61
CA ASP A 290 -22.20 0.28 -8.80
C ASP A 290 -22.73 0.88 -7.49
N GLY A 291 -22.14 1.99 -7.01
CA GLY A 291 -22.61 2.79 -5.89
C GLY A 291 -22.09 2.34 -4.53
N VAL A 292 -20.79 2.02 -4.43
CA VAL A 292 -20.12 1.77 -3.15
C VAL A 292 -20.00 3.05 -2.31
N ASP A 293 -19.86 2.93 -0.99
CA ASP A 293 -19.70 4.09 -0.09
C ASP A 293 -18.23 4.40 0.23
N ILE A 294 -17.41 3.35 0.31
CA ILE A 294 -15.99 3.39 0.66
C ILE A 294 -15.23 2.46 -0.30
N LEU A 295 -14.03 2.87 -0.71
CA LEU A 295 -13.08 2.04 -1.44
C LEU A 295 -11.91 1.63 -0.54
N SER A 296 -11.57 0.34 -0.58
CA SER A 296 -10.41 -0.24 0.08
C SER A 296 -9.40 -0.67 -1.00
N LEU A 297 -8.28 0.06 -1.07
CA LEU A 297 -7.26 -0.06 -2.10
C LEU A 297 -5.94 -0.53 -1.46
N SER A 298 -5.82 -1.83 -1.29
CA SER A 298 -4.67 -2.48 -0.65
C SER A 298 -3.46 -2.62 -1.60
N ILE A 299 -3.30 -1.63 -2.47
CA ILE A 299 -2.41 -1.52 -3.63
C ILE A 299 -1.82 -0.09 -3.67
N GLY A 300 -0.71 0.12 -4.38
CA GLY A 300 -0.06 1.43 -4.51
C GLY A 300 1.23 1.36 -5.34
N PRO A 301 1.60 2.42 -6.07
CA PRO A 301 2.73 2.39 -7.02
C PRO A 301 4.06 2.06 -6.32
N SER A 302 4.97 1.48 -7.10
CA SER A 302 6.38 1.38 -6.69
C SER A 302 6.96 2.79 -6.52
N PRO A 303 7.65 3.09 -5.41
CA PRO A 303 8.25 4.41 -5.21
C PRO A 303 9.32 4.73 -6.28
N PRO A 304 9.50 6.01 -6.66
CA PRO A 304 8.77 7.20 -6.17
C PRO A 304 7.36 7.32 -6.76
N GLN A 305 6.46 7.93 -5.98
CA GLN A 305 5.09 8.26 -6.37
C GLN A 305 5.07 9.07 -7.69
N PRO A 306 4.33 8.64 -8.73
CA PRO A 306 4.11 9.42 -9.93
C PRO A 306 3.29 10.69 -9.68
N SER A 307 3.25 11.60 -10.66
CA SER A 307 2.38 12.78 -10.61
C SER A 307 0.91 12.37 -10.49
N PHE A 308 0.08 13.17 -9.80
CA PHE A 308 -1.37 12.92 -9.66
C PHE A 308 -2.10 12.78 -11.00
N PHE A 309 -1.55 13.35 -12.08
CA PHE A 309 -2.09 13.28 -13.44
C PHE A 309 -1.56 12.09 -14.26
N SER A 310 -0.66 11.28 -13.70
CA SER A 310 -0.03 10.11 -14.34
C SER A 310 0.02 8.92 -13.37
N ASP A 311 -0.97 8.83 -12.48
CA ASP A 311 -1.10 7.82 -11.44
C ASP A 311 -2.56 7.34 -11.44
N SER A 312 -2.77 6.08 -11.80
CA SER A 312 -4.10 5.48 -11.98
C SER A 312 -4.99 5.64 -10.75
N ILE A 313 -4.43 5.36 -9.58
CA ILE A 313 -5.09 5.42 -8.29
C ILE A 313 -5.47 6.87 -7.97
N SER A 314 -4.54 7.83 -8.08
CA SER A 314 -4.84 9.26 -7.87
C SER A 314 -5.97 9.75 -8.77
N ILE A 315 -5.97 9.38 -10.05
CA ILE A 315 -7.00 9.78 -11.03
C ILE A 315 -8.37 9.19 -10.68
N ALA A 316 -8.47 7.87 -10.50
CA ALA A 316 -9.76 7.23 -10.27
C ALA A 316 -10.34 7.56 -8.89
N THR A 317 -9.49 7.71 -7.86
CA THR A 317 -9.93 8.12 -6.52
C THR A 317 -10.37 9.58 -6.46
N TYR A 318 -9.88 10.46 -7.35
CA TYR A 318 -10.41 11.83 -7.47
C TYR A 318 -11.88 11.81 -7.96
N HIS A 319 -12.19 10.97 -8.95
CA HIS A 319 -13.56 10.79 -9.42
C HIS A 319 -14.45 10.14 -8.35
N ALA A 320 -13.93 9.17 -7.59
CA ALA A 320 -14.63 8.61 -6.42
C ALA A 320 -14.93 9.70 -5.37
N PHE A 321 -13.94 10.55 -5.04
CA PHE A 321 -14.10 11.67 -4.11
C PHE A 321 -15.19 12.65 -4.57
N ARG A 322 -15.21 13.03 -5.86
CA ARG A 322 -16.28 13.86 -6.46
C ARG A 322 -17.68 13.24 -6.38
N LYS A 323 -17.79 11.91 -6.31
CA LYS A 323 -19.07 11.19 -6.10
C LYS A 323 -19.37 10.89 -4.62
N GLY A 324 -18.58 11.43 -3.68
CA GLY A 324 -18.79 11.29 -2.25
C GLY A 324 -18.29 9.99 -1.64
N ILE A 325 -17.38 9.28 -2.34
CA ILE A 325 -16.80 7.99 -1.96
C ILE A 325 -15.39 8.22 -1.42
N LEU A 326 -15.13 7.84 -0.16
CA LEU A 326 -13.77 7.90 0.40
C LEU A 326 -12.96 6.69 -0.04
N SER A 327 -11.75 6.94 -0.52
CA SER A 327 -10.77 5.90 -0.85
C SER A 327 -9.71 5.83 0.24
N SER A 328 -9.52 4.65 0.83
CA SER A 328 -8.41 4.37 1.73
C SER A 328 -7.39 3.49 1.02
N ALA A 329 -6.11 3.83 1.11
CA ALA A 329 -5.05 3.12 0.42
C ALA A 329 -3.81 2.88 1.29
N SER A 330 -3.08 1.80 1.01
CA SER A 330 -1.86 1.43 1.73
C SER A 330 -0.67 2.34 1.39
N ALA A 331 0.12 2.75 2.37
CA ALA A 331 1.25 3.68 2.15
C ALA A 331 2.49 3.07 1.45
N GLY A 332 2.56 1.76 1.23
CA GLY A 332 3.77 1.05 0.74
C GLY A 332 4.60 0.40 1.86
N ASN A 333 5.63 -0.39 1.50
CA ASN A 333 6.39 -1.25 2.44
C ASN A 333 7.91 -1.20 2.22
N ASP A 334 8.38 -0.08 1.68
CA ASP A 334 9.73 0.16 1.18
C ASP A 334 10.67 0.76 2.24
N ARG A 335 10.16 0.98 3.47
CA ARG A 335 10.89 1.23 4.73
C ARG A 335 11.71 2.52 4.83
N LEU A 336 12.12 3.10 3.71
CA LEU A 336 13.01 4.26 3.63
C LEU A 336 12.24 5.58 3.68
N PRO A 337 12.86 6.71 4.09
CA PRO A 337 12.28 8.04 3.94
C PRO A 337 11.86 8.33 2.50
N ARG A 338 10.77 9.09 2.33
CA ARG A 338 10.21 9.51 1.04
C ARG A 338 9.68 8.37 0.14
N THR A 339 9.36 7.21 0.71
CA THR A 339 8.81 6.06 -0.03
C THR A 339 7.30 5.87 0.11
N ALA A 340 6.61 6.70 0.88
CA ALA A 340 5.15 6.63 0.99
C ALA A 340 4.50 6.89 -0.38
N THR A 341 3.56 6.04 -0.79
CA THR A 341 2.76 6.19 -2.03
C THR A 341 1.26 6.34 -1.71
N ASN A 342 0.44 6.56 -2.75
CA ASN A 342 -0.97 6.96 -2.66
C ASN A 342 -1.23 8.33 -2.01
N VAL A 343 -0.23 9.22 -2.00
CA VAL A 343 -0.17 10.48 -1.22
C VAL A 343 -1.07 11.62 -1.72
N ALA A 344 -2.08 11.34 -2.55
CA ALA A 344 -3.02 12.36 -3.02
C ALA A 344 -3.92 12.82 -1.87
N PRO A 345 -4.21 14.12 -1.69
CA PRO A 345 -4.94 14.60 -0.51
C PRO A 345 -6.33 13.96 -0.34
N TRP A 346 -6.99 13.60 -1.44
CA TRP A 346 -8.31 12.96 -1.45
C TRP A 346 -8.29 11.44 -1.15
N ILE A 347 -7.13 10.88 -0.82
CA ILE A 347 -6.93 9.49 -0.39
C ILE A 347 -6.55 9.47 1.10
N LEU A 348 -7.19 8.60 1.88
CA LEU A 348 -6.76 8.30 3.24
C LEU A 348 -5.58 7.31 3.19
N THR A 349 -4.34 7.83 3.31
CA THR A 349 -3.10 7.06 3.17
C THR A 349 -2.68 6.42 4.50
N VAL A 350 -2.50 5.10 4.50
CA VAL A 350 -2.42 4.31 5.75
C VAL A 350 -1.08 3.60 5.93
N ALA A 351 -0.34 3.97 6.97
CA ALA A 351 0.85 3.26 7.44
C ALA A 351 0.50 2.11 8.39
N ALA A 352 1.49 1.23 8.64
CA ALA A 352 1.31 0.01 9.41
C ALA A 352 1.98 0.10 10.79
N SER A 353 1.28 -0.42 11.79
CA SER A 353 1.79 -0.61 13.13
C SER A 353 1.42 -1.98 13.70
N SER A 354 2.09 -2.40 14.76
CA SER A 354 1.78 -3.62 15.48
C SER A 354 0.54 -3.47 16.37
N ILE A 355 0.18 -4.58 17.01
CA ILE A 355 -0.78 -4.65 18.11
C ILE A 355 -0.07 -5.22 19.34
N ASP A 356 -0.81 -5.39 20.42
CA ASP A 356 -0.40 -6.03 21.67
C ASP A 356 -0.25 -7.57 21.59
N ARG A 357 0.12 -8.11 20.42
CA ARG A 357 0.29 -9.55 20.18
C ARG A 357 1.58 -9.89 19.44
N ASP A 358 2.41 -10.68 20.11
CA ASP A 358 3.67 -11.20 19.57
C ASP A 358 3.60 -12.72 19.36
N PHE A 359 4.54 -13.26 18.57
CA PHE A 359 4.65 -14.67 18.20
C PHE A 359 6.02 -15.24 18.52
N ASP A 360 6.17 -15.73 19.74
CA ASP A 360 7.41 -16.31 20.26
C ASP A 360 7.57 -17.77 19.79
N SER A 361 8.68 -18.06 19.12
CA SER A 361 9.10 -19.38 18.62
C SER A 361 10.52 -19.70 19.11
N ASN A 362 10.66 -19.80 20.43
CA ASN A 362 11.96 -19.81 21.11
C ASN A 362 12.83 -21.04 20.81
N VAL A 363 14.15 -20.90 20.93
CA VAL A 363 15.14 -21.97 20.76
C VAL A 363 15.62 -22.45 22.13
N HIS A 364 15.33 -23.69 22.48
CA HIS A 364 15.91 -24.31 23.68
C HIS A 364 17.24 -24.99 23.32
N LEU A 365 18.34 -24.53 23.92
CA LEU A 365 19.69 -25.07 23.71
C LEU A 365 19.96 -26.29 24.62
N GLY A 366 21.02 -27.04 24.32
CA GLY A 366 21.44 -28.20 25.11
C GLY A 366 22.00 -27.85 26.49
N ASN A 367 22.47 -26.62 26.69
CA ASN A 367 22.94 -26.09 27.99
C ASN A 367 21.80 -25.50 28.85
N SER A 368 20.54 -25.84 28.55
CA SER A 368 19.33 -25.32 29.21
C SER A 368 19.05 -23.81 29.08
N LYS A 369 19.87 -23.05 28.34
CA LYS A 369 19.49 -21.68 27.95
C LYS A 369 18.39 -21.71 26.89
N THR A 370 17.53 -20.70 26.92
CA THR A 370 16.49 -20.48 25.91
C THR A 370 16.74 -19.13 25.23
N LEU A 371 16.90 -19.13 23.92
CA LEU A 371 17.00 -17.92 23.11
C LEU A 371 15.59 -17.46 22.72
N LYS A 372 15.30 -16.16 22.81
CA LYS A 372 14.05 -15.62 22.26
C LYS A 372 14.09 -15.70 20.73
N GLY A 373 13.02 -16.20 20.14
CA GLY A 373 12.89 -16.30 18.68
C GLY A 373 11.48 -15.97 18.21
N PHE A 374 11.34 -15.66 16.92
CA PHE A 374 10.10 -15.17 16.32
C PHE A 374 9.78 -15.94 15.04
N SER A 375 8.58 -16.51 14.93
CA SER A 375 8.11 -17.20 13.71
C SER A 375 6.63 -17.53 13.77
N LEU A 376 6.08 -17.91 12.62
CA LEU A 376 4.81 -18.63 12.49
C LEU A 376 5.09 -20.11 12.24
N ASN A 377 5.67 -20.77 13.25
CA ASN A 377 6.10 -22.16 13.23
C ASN A 377 5.10 -23.07 13.98
N PRO A 378 4.16 -23.74 13.30
CA PRO A 378 3.30 -24.75 13.93
C PRO A 378 4.01 -26.09 14.15
N LEU A 379 5.24 -26.26 13.66
CA LEU A 379 5.91 -27.57 13.58
C LEU A 379 6.67 -27.90 14.87
N LYS A 380 6.34 -29.06 15.46
CA LYS A 380 6.95 -29.55 16.70
C LYS A 380 8.15 -30.46 16.43
N MET A 381 9.35 -30.03 16.82
CA MET A 381 10.52 -30.90 16.87
C MET A 381 10.33 -31.99 17.95
N LYS A 382 10.47 -33.27 17.55
CA LYS A 382 10.33 -34.41 18.49
C LYS A 382 11.51 -34.56 19.45
N LYS A 383 12.73 -34.34 18.96
CA LYS A 383 14.00 -34.49 19.70
C LYS A 383 14.90 -33.27 19.50
N TYR A 384 15.92 -33.14 20.35
CA TYR A 384 17.04 -32.25 20.10
C TYR A 384 17.81 -32.73 18.85
N SER A 385 18.33 -31.78 18.08
CA SER A 385 19.15 -32.03 16.90
C SER A 385 20.44 -31.23 16.97
N ARG A 386 21.54 -31.77 16.42
CA ARG A 386 22.83 -31.05 16.32
C ARG A 386 22.66 -29.76 15.52
N ILE A 387 23.33 -28.70 15.95
CA ILE A 387 23.38 -27.41 15.25
C ILE A 387 24.61 -27.39 14.35
N VAL A 388 24.52 -26.72 13.20
CA VAL A 388 25.67 -26.40 12.33
C VAL A 388 25.55 -24.95 11.85
N ASN A 389 26.65 -24.21 11.90
CA ASN A 389 26.70 -22.88 11.30
C ASN A 389 26.90 -23.03 9.78
N ALA A 390 26.08 -22.37 8.98
CA ALA A 390 26.16 -22.47 7.52
C ALA A 390 27.54 -22.05 6.97
N THR A 391 28.29 -21.17 7.65
CA THR A 391 29.69 -20.85 7.29
C THR A 391 30.61 -22.06 7.30
N THR A 392 30.40 -23.00 8.23
CA THR A 392 31.19 -24.24 8.39
C THR A 392 30.67 -25.40 7.55
N ALA A 393 29.54 -25.22 6.87
CA ALA A 393 28.91 -26.19 5.97
C ALA A 393 28.86 -25.65 4.53
N ALA A 394 29.84 -24.84 4.13
CA ALA A 394 29.95 -24.32 2.78
C ALA A 394 30.18 -25.46 1.77
N ALA A 395 29.49 -25.40 0.63
CA ALA A 395 29.75 -26.33 -0.47
C ALA A 395 31.18 -26.16 -1.05
N PRO A 396 31.77 -27.19 -1.68
CA PRO A 396 33.09 -27.09 -2.30
C PRO A 396 33.19 -25.88 -3.26
N GLY A 397 34.21 -25.05 -3.07
CA GLY A 397 34.42 -23.83 -3.86
C GLY A 397 33.56 -22.62 -3.45
N VAL A 398 32.64 -22.74 -2.50
CA VAL A 398 31.79 -21.63 -2.04
C VAL A 398 32.44 -20.91 -0.85
N PRO A 399 32.59 -19.56 -0.88
CA PRO A 399 33.07 -18.81 0.27
C PRO A 399 32.17 -18.97 1.51
N PRO A 400 32.72 -19.14 2.73
CA PRO A 400 31.93 -19.29 3.95
C PRO A 400 30.88 -18.18 4.18
N LYS A 401 31.18 -16.95 3.76
CA LYS A 401 30.23 -15.83 3.80
C LYS A 401 29.00 -16.09 2.93
N ASN A 402 29.18 -16.59 1.71
CA ASN A 402 28.07 -16.89 0.80
C ASN A 402 27.24 -18.08 1.32
N ALA A 403 27.91 -19.07 1.92
CA ALA A 403 27.25 -20.18 2.59
C ALA A 403 26.37 -19.72 3.76
N SER A 404 26.82 -18.73 4.56
CA SER A 404 26.05 -18.18 5.70
C SER A 404 24.63 -17.74 5.34
N PHE A 405 24.42 -17.30 4.10
CA PHE A 405 23.12 -16.84 3.62
C PHE A 405 22.15 -17.95 3.24
N CYS A 406 22.58 -19.22 3.23
CA CYS A 406 21.76 -20.37 2.87
C CYS A 406 21.00 -20.18 1.54
N LYS A 407 21.68 -19.61 0.54
CA LYS A 407 21.14 -19.40 -0.82
C LYS A 407 21.29 -20.70 -1.62
N ASN A 408 20.65 -20.77 -2.79
CA ASN A 408 20.67 -21.99 -3.60
C ASN A 408 22.11 -22.42 -3.94
N ASN A 409 22.40 -23.72 -3.86
CA ASN A 409 23.71 -24.32 -4.09
C ASN A 409 24.88 -23.82 -3.19
N THR A 410 24.64 -23.15 -2.07
CA THR A 410 25.75 -22.66 -1.20
C THR A 410 26.17 -23.59 -0.05
N LEU A 411 25.42 -24.67 0.22
CA LEU A 411 25.61 -25.55 1.38
C LEU A 411 26.00 -26.98 0.98
N ASP A 412 26.94 -27.59 1.70
CA ASP A 412 27.23 -29.02 1.58
C ASP A 412 26.12 -29.85 2.27
N THR A 413 25.37 -30.60 1.46
CA THR A 413 24.28 -31.47 1.91
C THR A 413 24.72 -32.52 2.94
N ASN A 414 25.95 -33.03 2.88
CA ASN A 414 26.46 -34.00 3.86
C ASN A 414 26.70 -33.34 5.22
N MET A 415 27.12 -32.08 5.22
CA MET A 415 27.40 -31.31 6.42
C MET A 415 26.14 -30.85 7.14
N ILE A 416 25.02 -30.65 6.44
CA ILE A 416 23.75 -30.18 7.04
C ILE A 416 22.70 -31.28 7.27
N ARG A 417 22.84 -32.46 6.66
CA ARG A 417 21.87 -33.56 6.79
C ARG A 417 21.59 -33.93 8.25
N GLY A 418 20.32 -33.91 8.65
CA GLY A 418 19.90 -34.25 10.01
C GLY A 418 20.14 -33.15 11.07
N LYS A 419 20.63 -31.97 10.68
CA LYS A 419 21.01 -30.88 11.60
C LYS A 419 20.09 -29.66 11.51
N ILE A 420 20.18 -28.81 12.53
CA ILE A 420 19.63 -27.44 12.53
C ILE A 420 20.68 -26.53 11.91
N VAL A 421 20.32 -25.83 10.83
CA VAL A 421 21.25 -24.92 10.13
C VAL A 421 21.06 -23.49 10.63
N VAL A 422 22.15 -22.84 11.05
CA VAL A 422 22.15 -21.41 11.38
C VAL A 422 22.49 -20.61 10.13
N CYS A 423 21.54 -19.81 9.68
CA CYS A 423 21.61 -18.96 8.49
C CYS A 423 21.55 -17.48 8.89
N THR A 424 21.98 -16.59 8.00
CA THR A 424 21.86 -15.13 8.14
C THR A 424 21.11 -14.53 6.94
N ILE A 425 20.59 -13.32 7.08
CA ILE A 425 20.20 -12.50 5.91
C ILE A 425 21.42 -11.83 5.27
N ASP A 426 21.41 -11.71 3.94
CA ASP A 426 22.40 -10.94 3.16
C ASP A 426 21.89 -9.51 2.94
N THR A 427 20.65 -9.42 2.45
CA THR A 427 19.96 -8.15 2.17
C THR A 427 18.58 -8.12 2.81
N ILE A 428 17.98 -6.93 2.94
CA ILE A 428 16.59 -6.78 3.39
C ILE A 428 15.57 -7.47 2.46
N LEU A 429 15.92 -7.59 1.18
CA LEU A 429 15.12 -8.20 0.11
C LEU A 429 15.22 -9.74 0.09
N ASP A 430 16.07 -10.34 0.92
CA ASP A 430 16.19 -11.79 1.01
C ASP A 430 14.83 -12.44 1.35
N LYS A 431 14.38 -13.34 0.46
CA LYS A 431 13.18 -14.15 0.66
C LYS A 431 13.44 -15.21 1.73
N ARG A 432 13.13 -14.88 2.98
CA ARG A 432 13.33 -15.70 4.18
C ARG A 432 12.83 -17.14 4.02
N ARG A 433 11.68 -17.35 3.39
CA ARG A 433 11.13 -18.70 3.12
C ARG A 433 12.02 -19.54 2.20
N GLU A 434 12.61 -18.97 1.15
CA GLU A 434 13.43 -19.72 0.19
C GLU A 434 14.67 -20.35 0.87
N LYS A 435 15.28 -19.66 1.85
CA LYS A 435 16.36 -20.22 2.68
C LYS A 435 15.94 -21.53 3.37
N SER A 436 14.70 -21.59 3.90
CA SER A 436 14.17 -22.82 4.52
C SER A 436 13.91 -23.95 3.52
N ILE A 437 13.59 -23.62 2.26
CA ILE A 437 13.43 -24.60 1.18
C ILE A 437 14.80 -25.20 0.83
N VAL A 438 15.84 -24.38 0.69
CA VAL A 438 17.23 -24.83 0.44
C VAL A 438 17.73 -25.74 1.58
N VAL A 439 17.53 -25.34 2.84
CA VAL A 439 17.90 -26.17 4.00
C VAL A 439 17.15 -27.51 4.00
N ARG A 440 15.84 -27.52 3.67
CA ARG A 440 15.05 -28.75 3.53
C ARG A 440 15.59 -29.66 2.42
N GLN A 441 15.87 -29.10 1.24
CA GLN A 441 16.39 -29.83 0.08
C GLN A 441 17.75 -30.48 0.35
N GLY A 442 18.63 -29.81 1.10
CA GLY A 442 19.90 -30.40 1.54
C GLY A 442 19.80 -31.38 2.71
N GLY A 443 18.60 -31.67 3.21
CA GLY A 443 18.35 -32.63 4.28
C GLY A 443 18.49 -32.08 5.70
N GLY A 444 18.57 -30.76 5.87
CA GLY A 444 18.49 -30.10 7.18
C GLY A 444 17.08 -30.25 7.79
N VAL A 445 17.01 -30.44 9.10
CA VAL A 445 15.75 -30.73 9.81
C VAL A 445 15.09 -29.51 10.45
N ALA A 446 15.83 -28.41 10.57
CA ALA A 446 15.34 -27.12 11.08
C ALA A 446 16.29 -25.98 10.68
N MET A 447 15.85 -24.73 10.83
CA MET A 447 16.64 -23.53 10.53
C MET A 447 16.53 -22.47 11.63
N ILE A 448 17.66 -21.90 12.06
CA ILE A 448 17.69 -20.67 12.86
C ILE A 448 18.19 -19.56 11.94
N LEU A 449 17.42 -18.48 11.79
CA LEU A 449 17.76 -17.38 10.89
C LEU A 449 18.07 -16.11 11.69
N VAL A 450 19.31 -15.64 11.64
CA VAL A 450 19.70 -14.35 12.23
C VAL A 450 19.19 -13.23 11.33
N ASP A 451 18.27 -12.42 11.86
CA ASP A 451 17.65 -11.28 11.17
C ASP A 451 17.37 -10.14 12.16
N PRO A 452 18.27 -9.16 12.30
CA PRO A 452 18.07 -8.02 13.19
C PRO A 452 17.08 -6.98 12.66
N LEU A 453 16.48 -7.17 11.47
CA LEU A 453 15.68 -6.16 10.76
C LEU A 453 14.20 -6.54 10.61
N ALA A 454 13.83 -7.77 10.95
CA ALA A 454 12.46 -8.27 10.89
C ALA A 454 12.01 -8.92 12.21
N LYS A 455 12.58 -8.45 13.33
CA LYS A 455 12.04 -8.69 14.68
C LYS A 455 10.55 -8.34 14.69
N ASP A 456 9.80 -9.17 15.41
CA ASP A 456 8.34 -9.07 15.53
C ASP A 456 7.58 -9.08 14.19
N VAL A 457 8.17 -9.63 13.11
CA VAL A 457 7.45 -9.97 11.85
C VAL A 457 7.42 -11.49 11.69
N GLY A 458 6.22 -12.06 11.68
CA GLY A 458 5.97 -13.49 11.59
C GLY A 458 6.14 -14.03 10.18
N PHE A 459 7.09 -14.96 10.00
CA PHE A 459 7.29 -15.69 8.75
C PHE A 459 6.99 -17.18 8.92
N GLN A 460 6.34 -17.76 7.92
CA GLN A 460 6.10 -19.21 7.81
C GLN A 460 7.16 -19.85 6.91
N PHE A 461 7.74 -20.96 7.39
CA PHE A 461 8.82 -21.72 6.77
C PHE A 461 8.39 -23.17 6.50
N VAL A 462 9.04 -23.85 5.56
CA VAL A 462 8.66 -25.22 5.13
C VAL A 462 9.24 -26.35 6.02
N ILE A 463 9.98 -25.97 7.06
CA ILE A 463 10.58 -26.81 8.11
C ILE A 463 10.50 -26.04 9.44
N PRO A 464 10.64 -26.71 10.61
CA PRO A 464 10.72 -26.02 11.90
C PRO A 464 11.81 -24.96 11.85
N ALA A 465 11.44 -23.69 12.05
CA ALA A 465 12.39 -22.60 11.93
C ALA A 465 12.00 -21.42 12.82
N THR A 466 12.98 -20.59 13.14
CA THR A 466 12.75 -19.35 13.89
C THR A 466 13.76 -18.28 13.52
N LEU A 467 13.34 -17.02 13.64
CA LEU A 467 14.22 -15.86 13.53
C LEU A 467 14.72 -15.45 14.91
N ILE A 468 16.00 -15.09 15.01
CA ILE A 468 16.60 -14.52 16.21
C ILE A 468 17.25 -13.18 15.89
N ASP A 469 17.28 -12.26 16.85
CA ASP A 469 17.94 -10.97 16.69
C ASP A 469 19.45 -11.06 16.94
N GLN A 470 20.14 -9.91 16.87
CA GLN A 470 21.60 -9.85 17.01
C GLN A 470 22.09 -10.28 18.40
N THR A 471 21.37 -9.94 19.47
CA THR A 471 21.75 -10.27 20.85
C THR A 471 21.62 -11.78 21.09
N GLU A 472 20.53 -12.37 20.62
CA GLU A 472 20.29 -13.81 20.70
C GLU A 472 21.26 -14.60 19.80
N ALA A 473 21.70 -14.02 18.67
CA ALA A 473 22.72 -14.60 17.80
C ALA A 473 24.13 -14.60 18.42
N GLU A 474 24.46 -13.59 19.24
CA GLU A 474 25.72 -13.54 19.99
C GLU A 474 25.79 -14.62 21.08
N GLU A 475 24.69 -14.83 21.82
CA GLU A 475 24.56 -15.92 22.78
C GLU A 475 24.61 -17.30 22.08
N LEU A 476 23.92 -17.46 20.95
CA LEU A 476 24.03 -18.68 20.13
C LEU A 476 25.48 -18.93 19.67
N HIS A 477 26.18 -17.89 19.22
CA HIS A 477 27.57 -18.00 18.77
C HIS A 477 28.53 -18.38 19.92
N SER A 478 28.28 -17.87 21.13
CA SER A 478 28.99 -18.27 22.35
C SER A 478 28.77 -19.75 22.68
N TYR A 479 27.52 -20.23 22.61
CA TYR A 479 27.19 -21.64 22.80
C TYR A 479 27.87 -22.55 21.76
N LEU A 480 27.85 -22.18 20.48
CA LEU A 480 28.48 -22.96 19.40
C LEU A 480 30.01 -23.05 19.49
N LYS A 481 30.67 -22.12 20.20
CA LYS A 481 32.12 -22.14 20.45
C LYS A 481 32.51 -22.97 21.67
N THR A 482 31.65 -23.05 22.67
CA THR A 482 31.95 -23.64 23.98
C THR A 482 31.53 -25.11 24.06
N GLU A 483 30.44 -25.48 23.40
CA GLU A 483 29.91 -26.85 23.42
C GLU A 483 30.55 -27.73 22.35
N LYS A 484 30.97 -28.96 22.73
CA LYS A 484 31.59 -29.91 21.79
C LYS A 484 30.57 -30.56 20.85
N ASN A 485 29.32 -30.70 21.31
CA ASN A 485 28.23 -31.29 20.56
C ASN A 485 26.98 -30.39 20.67
N PRO A 486 26.98 -29.19 20.07
CA PRO A 486 25.88 -28.25 20.24
C PRO A 486 24.59 -28.82 19.67
N VAL A 487 23.55 -28.83 20.49
CA VAL A 487 22.21 -29.31 20.14
C VAL A 487 21.18 -28.26 20.54
N ALA A 488 20.08 -28.20 19.79
CA ALA A 488 18.94 -27.38 20.16
C ALA A 488 17.61 -28.03 19.75
N LYS A 489 16.53 -27.38 20.17
CA LYS A 489 15.15 -27.70 19.83
C LYS A 489 14.39 -26.40 19.65
N ILE A 490 13.88 -26.16 18.45
CA ILE A 490 12.97 -25.04 18.18
C ILE A 490 11.58 -25.43 18.70
N LEU A 491 10.99 -24.57 19.51
CA LEU A 491 9.64 -24.75 20.04
C LEU A 491 8.59 -24.28 19.01
N PRO A 492 7.37 -24.87 18.99
CA PRO A 492 6.26 -24.32 18.24
C PRO A 492 5.92 -22.89 18.71
N THR A 493 5.39 -22.06 17.82
CA THR A 493 5.00 -20.69 18.12
C THR A 493 3.94 -20.63 19.22
N ALA A 494 4.26 -19.92 20.30
CA ALA A 494 3.30 -19.43 21.28
C ALA A 494 2.70 -18.09 20.81
N THR A 495 1.44 -17.85 21.15
CA THR A 495 0.80 -16.54 20.96
C THR A 495 0.83 -15.79 22.29
N ILE A 496 1.50 -14.65 22.32
CA ILE A 496 1.61 -13.79 23.51
C ILE A 496 0.66 -12.60 23.32
N LEU A 497 -0.14 -12.26 24.33
CA LEU A 497 -1.08 -11.13 24.33
C LEU A 497 -0.68 -10.11 25.41
N ASN A 498 -1.18 -8.87 25.30
CA ASN A 498 -0.80 -7.73 26.12
C ASN A 498 0.70 -7.39 26.02
N ALA A 499 1.26 -7.48 24.81
CA ALA A 499 2.65 -7.11 24.55
C ALA A 499 2.89 -5.60 24.71
N GLU A 500 4.02 -5.22 25.30
CA GLU A 500 4.39 -3.83 25.57
C GLU A 500 5.78 -3.47 24.98
N PRO A 501 5.96 -2.27 24.40
CA PRO A 501 4.91 -1.31 24.07
C PRO A 501 4.10 -1.75 22.83
N ALA A 502 2.83 -1.35 22.75
CA ALA A 502 1.99 -1.50 21.56
C ALA A 502 1.01 -0.31 21.45
N PRO A 503 0.81 0.27 20.26
CA PRO A 503 1.32 -0.19 18.97
C PRO A 503 2.76 0.29 18.71
N ARG A 504 3.54 -0.47 17.96
CA ARG A 504 4.88 -0.09 17.47
C ARG A 504 4.81 0.20 15.98
N MET A 505 5.51 1.22 15.49
CA MET A 505 5.57 1.47 14.05
C MET A 505 6.32 0.33 13.35
N ALA A 506 5.68 -0.26 12.34
CA ALA A 506 6.23 -1.41 11.64
C ALA A 506 7.53 -1.05 10.91
N VAL A 507 8.56 -1.88 11.09
CA VAL A 507 9.89 -1.65 10.50
C VAL A 507 9.85 -1.45 8.98
N PHE A 508 8.90 -2.11 8.31
CA PHE A 508 8.71 -2.08 6.86
C PHE A 508 7.86 -0.91 6.35
N SER A 509 7.06 -0.25 7.18
CA SER A 509 6.09 0.75 6.69
C SER A 509 6.82 1.87 5.95
N SER A 510 6.39 2.20 4.73
CA SER A 510 6.92 3.34 3.99
C SER A 510 6.75 4.64 4.78
N ILE A 511 7.72 5.54 4.62
CA ILE A 511 7.87 6.75 5.42
C ILE A 511 7.77 7.97 4.51
N GLY A 512 7.11 9.02 4.98
CA GLY A 512 7.09 10.31 4.30
C GLY A 512 8.40 11.13 4.47
N PRO A 513 8.36 12.42 4.08
CA PRO A 513 7.36 12.97 3.19
C PRO A 513 7.66 12.53 1.76
N ASN A 514 6.67 12.03 1.01
CA ASN A 514 6.87 11.98 -0.42
C ASN A 514 6.73 13.40 -0.99
N ILE A 515 7.68 13.78 -1.84
CA ILE A 515 7.66 15.05 -2.55
C ILE A 515 7.48 14.66 -4.01
N ILE A 516 6.26 14.82 -4.52
CA ILE A 516 5.99 14.66 -5.94
C ILE A 516 6.76 15.77 -6.67
N THR A 517 7.83 15.36 -7.34
CA THR A 517 8.68 16.20 -8.18
C THR A 517 8.44 15.83 -9.64
N PRO A 518 8.02 16.77 -10.50
CA PRO A 518 8.01 16.55 -11.96
C PRO A 518 9.40 16.25 -12.54
N ASP A 519 10.47 16.73 -11.90
CA ASP A 519 11.81 16.81 -12.50
C ASP A 519 12.68 15.55 -12.29
N ILE A 520 12.20 14.38 -12.73
CA ILE A 520 13.08 13.23 -13.00
C ILE A 520 12.82 12.69 -14.41
N ILE A 521 13.30 13.44 -15.41
CA ILE A 521 13.91 12.92 -16.65
C ILE A 521 14.76 14.03 -17.30
N LYS A 522 15.98 13.66 -17.71
CA LYS A 522 16.95 14.41 -18.55
C LYS A 522 17.48 15.77 -18.04
N ARG A 523 18.63 15.69 -17.38
CA ARG A 523 19.71 16.70 -17.46
C ARG A 523 20.35 16.65 -18.86
N THR A 524 20.14 17.65 -19.71
CA THR A 524 21.12 18.12 -20.72
C THR A 524 20.68 19.44 -21.37
N SER A 525 21.57 20.43 -21.31
CA SER A 525 21.71 21.56 -22.25
C SER A 525 20.54 22.55 -22.46
N HIS A 526 20.72 23.75 -21.91
CA HIS A 526 20.22 25.04 -22.43
C HIS A 526 18.73 25.20 -22.76
N SER A 527 17.91 25.49 -21.75
CA SER A 527 16.74 26.37 -21.93
C SER A 527 16.45 27.19 -20.67
N PHE A 528 16.28 28.50 -20.83
CA PHE A 528 16.02 29.46 -19.75
C PHE A 528 14.51 29.60 -19.49
N ILE A 529 13.91 28.72 -18.67
CA ILE A 529 12.55 28.93 -18.14
C ILE A 529 12.48 28.62 -16.62
N SER A 530 12.38 29.69 -15.83
CA SER A 530 11.91 29.84 -14.43
C SER A 530 12.02 28.68 -13.40
N PRO A 531 12.91 28.81 -12.38
CA PRO A 531 12.91 27.94 -11.20
C PRO A 531 11.94 28.45 -10.11
N LYS A 532 10.64 28.16 -10.24
CA LYS A 532 9.62 28.41 -9.19
C LYS A 532 8.61 27.27 -9.05
N LEU A 533 9.10 26.05 -8.83
CA LEU A 533 8.24 24.92 -8.50
C LEU A 533 8.09 24.73 -6.98
N ILE A 534 6.86 24.84 -6.49
CA ILE A 534 6.52 24.68 -5.07
C ILE A 534 6.50 23.19 -4.73
N LYS A 535 7.42 22.75 -3.87
CA LYS A 535 7.47 21.36 -3.40
C LYS A 535 6.31 21.12 -2.42
N ILE A 536 5.35 20.29 -2.81
CA ILE A 536 4.14 19.96 -2.03
C ILE A 536 4.53 19.33 -0.68
N LEU A 537 3.76 19.62 0.38
CA LEU A 537 3.87 18.91 1.65
C LEU A 537 2.51 18.77 2.33
N VAL A 538 1.85 17.64 2.07
CA VAL A 538 0.89 17.07 3.01
C VAL A 538 1.69 16.19 3.98
N VAL A 539 1.34 16.19 5.27
CA VAL A 539 1.97 15.24 6.21
C VAL A 539 1.47 13.84 5.86
N GLN A 540 2.38 13.02 5.36
CA GLN A 540 2.11 11.70 4.79
C GLN A 540 2.98 10.65 5.50
N PRO A 541 2.45 9.46 5.87
CA PRO A 541 1.06 8.98 5.73
C PRO A 541 0.06 9.85 6.52
N ASP A 542 -1.23 9.68 6.31
CA ASP A 542 -2.27 10.44 7.04
C ASP A 542 -2.57 9.87 8.43
N ILE A 543 -2.50 8.54 8.55
CA ILE A 543 -2.83 7.76 9.74
C ILE A 543 -1.98 6.47 9.77
N THR A 544 -1.79 5.86 10.94
CA THR A 544 -1.34 4.46 11.06
C THR A 544 -2.45 3.59 11.62
N ALA A 545 -2.52 2.35 11.16
CA ALA A 545 -3.45 1.34 11.66
C ALA A 545 -2.74 -0.02 11.76
N PRO A 546 -3.35 -1.01 12.44
CA PRO A 546 -2.76 -2.33 12.59
C PRO A 546 -2.46 -3.05 11.26
N GLY A 547 -1.24 -3.56 11.13
CA GLY A 547 -0.78 -4.28 9.94
C GLY A 547 0.38 -5.26 10.17
N VAL A 548 0.72 -5.63 11.42
CA VAL A 548 1.82 -6.58 11.71
C VAL A 548 1.30 -7.84 12.41
N ASN A 549 1.57 -9.02 11.85
CA ASN A 549 1.43 -10.37 12.45
C ASN A 549 0.01 -10.87 12.65
N ILE A 550 -0.81 -10.80 11.63
CA ILE A 550 -2.20 -10.51 11.94
C ILE A 550 -3.11 -11.40 11.02
N LEU A 551 -3.99 -12.20 11.66
CA LEU A 551 -4.81 -13.37 11.20
C LEU A 551 -6.25 -13.10 10.66
N ALA A 552 -6.56 -13.45 9.40
CA ALA A 552 -7.93 -13.56 8.87
C ALA A 552 -8.03 -14.48 7.63
N ALA A 553 -9.11 -14.41 6.85
CA ALA A 553 -9.48 -15.43 5.86
C ALA A 553 -8.44 -15.59 4.75
N TRP A 554 -8.29 -16.81 4.26
CA TRP A 554 -7.35 -17.14 3.19
C TRP A 554 -7.99 -18.08 2.17
N SER A 555 -7.52 -17.99 0.92
CA SER A 555 -7.86 -18.96 -0.12
C SER A 555 -7.15 -20.29 0.17
N PRO A 556 -7.86 -21.41 0.40
CA PRO A 556 -7.23 -22.69 0.75
C PRO A 556 -6.31 -23.26 -0.34
N ILE A 557 -6.44 -22.80 -1.58
CA ILE A 557 -5.59 -23.18 -2.72
C ILE A 557 -4.31 -22.34 -2.85
N ALA A 558 -4.20 -21.21 -2.13
CA ALA A 558 -3.05 -20.32 -2.17
C ALA A 558 -1.87 -20.82 -1.30
N THR A 559 -1.47 -22.08 -1.51
CA THR A 559 -0.52 -22.82 -0.66
C THR A 559 0.93 -22.30 -0.75
N LYS A 560 1.30 -21.66 -1.87
CA LYS A 560 2.62 -21.00 -2.05
C LYS A 560 2.90 -19.97 -0.95
N ALA A 561 1.86 -19.31 -0.43
CA ALA A 561 1.95 -18.28 0.60
C ALA A 561 2.01 -18.83 2.05
N THR A 562 1.59 -20.08 2.26
CA THR A 562 1.33 -20.70 3.58
C THR A 562 2.20 -21.92 3.84
N ALA A 563 3.46 -21.84 3.39
CA ALA A 563 4.47 -22.90 3.51
C ALA A 563 3.96 -24.27 2.99
N GLU A 564 3.31 -24.27 1.82
CA GLU A 564 2.76 -25.45 1.12
C GLU A 564 1.51 -26.05 1.78
N GLY A 565 1.04 -25.53 2.93
CA GLY A 565 -0.17 -25.98 3.61
C GLY A 565 -1.46 -25.31 3.10
N SER A 566 -2.54 -26.09 2.97
CA SER A 566 -3.88 -25.55 2.73
C SER A 566 -4.49 -25.07 4.05
N VAL A 567 -4.87 -23.80 4.13
CA VAL A 567 -5.45 -23.17 5.35
C VAL A 567 -6.58 -22.21 4.98
N GLY A 568 -7.65 -22.19 5.78
CA GLY A 568 -8.76 -21.22 5.61
C GLY A 568 -8.51 -19.86 6.26
N TYR A 569 -7.47 -19.74 7.10
CA TYR A 569 -7.05 -18.52 7.76
C TYR A 569 -5.52 -18.43 7.75
N ASN A 570 -4.98 -17.26 7.45
CA ASN A 570 -3.54 -17.02 7.30
C ASN A 570 -3.09 -15.79 8.08
N ILE A 571 -1.79 -15.69 8.37
CA ILE A 571 -1.14 -14.59 9.07
C ILE A 571 0.03 -14.09 8.19
N ILE A 572 -0.05 -12.87 7.69
CA ILE A 572 1.07 -12.12 7.12
C ILE A 572 1.06 -10.66 7.68
N SER A 573 1.82 -9.73 7.08
CA SER A 573 2.12 -8.40 7.64
C SER A 573 2.41 -7.37 6.53
N GLY A 574 2.01 -6.10 6.71
CA GLY A 574 2.25 -4.95 5.81
C GLY A 574 1.12 -3.91 5.76
N THR A 575 1.35 -2.79 5.05
CA THR A 575 0.39 -1.66 4.95
C THR A 575 -0.89 -1.98 4.17
N SER A 576 -0.89 -2.99 3.31
CA SER A 576 -2.12 -3.48 2.68
C SER A 576 -3.14 -4.00 3.68
N MET A 577 -2.79 -4.18 4.97
CA MET A 577 -3.80 -4.40 6.01
C MET A 577 -4.05 -3.33 7.02
N SER A 578 -3.18 -2.35 7.17
CA SER A 578 -3.61 -1.14 7.85
C SER A 578 -4.70 -0.43 7.01
N CYS A 579 -4.59 -0.46 5.67
CA CYS A 579 -5.61 0.04 4.73
C CYS A 579 -7.05 -0.44 5.02
N PRO A 580 -7.39 -1.74 5.01
CA PRO A 580 -8.73 -2.22 5.29
C PRO A 580 -9.16 -2.06 6.75
N HIS A 581 -8.23 -1.88 7.71
CA HIS A 581 -8.61 -1.39 9.04
C HIS A 581 -9.16 0.04 8.94
N ALA A 582 -8.43 0.96 8.33
CA ALA A 582 -8.91 2.32 8.11
C ALA A 582 -10.19 2.38 7.25
N SER A 583 -10.30 1.50 6.24
CA SER A 583 -11.50 1.38 5.39
C SER A 583 -12.74 0.95 6.19
N ALA A 584 -12.60 -0.01 7.11
CA ALA A 584 -13.69 -0.40 7.99
C ALA A 584 -14.04 0.71 9.00
N VAL A 585 -13.06 1.44 9.55
CA VAL A 585 -13.37 2.59 10.41
C VAL A 585 -14.10 3.68 9.64
N ALA A 586 -13.67 3.98 8.41
CA ALA A 586 -14.38 4.90 7.52
C ALA A 586 -15.82 4.44 7.22
N ALA A 587 -16.03 3.12 7.06
CA ALA A 587 -17.37 2.55 6.91
C ALA A 587 -18.23 2.68 8.20
N ILE A 588 -17.64 2.58 9.40
CA ILE A 588 -18.34 2.88 10.68
C ILE A 588 -18.73 4.35 10.75
N VAL A 589 -17.81 5.27 10.42
CA VAL A 589 -18.10 6.71 10.45
C VAL A 589 -19.16 7.08 9.41
N LYS A 590 -19.05 6.57 8.17
CA LYS A 590 -20.07 6.76 7.11
C LYS A 590 -21.43 6.15 7.47
N SER A 591 -21.44 5.03 8.18
CA SER A 591 -22.65 4.42 8.74
C SER A 591 -23.33 5.34 9.76
N CYS A 592 -22.56 5.91 10.69
CA CYS A 592 -23.09 6.81 11.72
C CYS A 592 -23.49 8.19 11.16
N HIS A 593 -22.77 8.65 10.13
CA HIS A 593 -22.97 9.95 9.47
C HIS A 593 -23.12 9.81 7.94
N PRO A 594 -24.28 9.32 7.43
CA PRO A 594 -24.45 9.03 6.00
C PRO A 594 -24.25 10.23 5.08
N SER A 595 -24.54 11.45 5.57
CA SER A 595 -24.40 12.70 4.82
C SER A 595 -22.98 13.27 4.79
N TRP A 596 -22.02 12.71 5.53
CA TRP A 596 -20.65 13.25 5.54
C TRP A 596 -19.92 13.01 4.22
N SER A 597 -19.13 14.03 3.84
CA SER A 597 -18.18 14.01 2.75
C SER A 597 -17.01 13.05 3.03
N PRO A 598 -16.27 12.60 2.00
CA PRO A 598 -15.04 11.84 2.18
C PRO A 598 -14.02 12.56 3.08
N SER A 599 -13.87 13.87 2.90
CA SER A 599 -12.97 14.74 3.66
C SER A 599 -13.37 14.88 5.13
N ALA A 600 -14.67 14.98 5.45
CA ALA A 600 -15.15 14.97 6.83
C ALA A 600 -14.86 13.63 7.54
N ILE A 601 -15.04 12.50 6.86
CA ILE A 601 -14.75 11.15 7.39
C ILE A 601 -13.25 10.97 7.61
N GLN A 602 -12.44 11.34 6.62
CA GLN A 602 -10.98 11.36 6.70
C GLN A 602 -10.50 12.24 7.85
N SER A 603 -11.09 13.44 8.02
CA SER A 603 -10.80 14.32 9.15
C SER A 603 -11.14 13.69 10.48
N ALA A 604 -12.31 13.06 10.64
CA ALA A 604 -12.70 12.43 11.90
C ALA A 604 -11.73 11.32 12.33
N ILE A 605 -11.26 10.53 11.37
CA ILE A 605 -10.24 9.48 11.56
C ILE A 605 -8.89 10.09 11.97
N MET A 606 -8.47 11.16 11.30
CA MET A 606 -7.17 11.80 11.54
C MET A 606 -7.13 12.55 12.89
N THR A 607 -8.13 13.38 13.18
CA THR A 607 -8.07 14.31 14.33
C THR A 607 -8.23 13.64 15.69
N THR A 608 -8.78 12.43 15.72
CA THR A 608 -9.05 11.65 16.93
C THR A 608 -8.00 10.56 17.21
N ALA A 609 -6.97 10.48 16.36
CA ALA A 609 -5.89 9.51 16.46
C ALA A 609 -5.03 9.68 17.73
N THR A 610 -4.50 8.58 18.25
CA THR A 610 -3.57 8.59 19.40
C THR A 610 -2.11 8.51 18.95
N VAL A 611 -1.23 9.30 19.56
CA VAL A 611 0.24 9.15 19.40
C VAL A 611 0.89 8.38 20.55
N ILE A 612 0.07 7.83 21.44
CA ILE A 612 0.47 7.19 22.70
C ILE A 612 0.19 5.69 22.62
N ASP A 613 1.12 4.88 23.13
CA ASP A 613 1.03 3.42 23.27
C ASP A 613 0.40 2.98 24.60
N ASN A 614 0.24 1.67 24.78
CA ASN A 614 -0.33 1.06 25.98
C ASN A 614 0.52 1.25 27.27
N THR A 615 1.76 1.74 27.16
CA THR A 615 2.59 2.11 28.32
C THR A 615 2.44 3.58 28.72
N GLY A 616 1.63 4.36 27.99
CA GLY A 616 1.49 5.80 28.18
C GLY A 616 2.59 6.63 27.52
N MET A 617 3.47 6.00 26.73
CA MET A 617 4.60 6.63 26.05
C MET A 617 4.29 6.92 24.58
N THR A 618 5.08 7.77 23.93
CA THR A 618 4.94 8.01 22.48
C THR A 618 5.33 6.79 21.66
N ILE A 619 4.50 6.44 20.68
CA ILE A 619 4.69 5.29 19.77
C ILE A 619 6.11 5.25 19.20
N VAL A 620 6.84 4.15 19.41
CA VAL A 620 8.22 3.97 18.92
C VAL A 620 8.28 3.14 17.63
N LYS A 621 9.44 3.15 16.92
CA LYS A 621 9.70 2.26 15.78
C LYS A 621 10.42 0.97 16.21
N ASP A 622 9.94 -0.15 15.70
CA ASP A 622 10.54 -1.48 15.86
C ASP A 622 11.75 -1.69 14.90
N PRO A 623 12.84 -2.40 15.28
CA PRO A 623 13.24 -2.86 16.61
C PRO A 623 14.08 -1.86 17.41
N PHE A 624 14.52 -0.78 16.78
CA PHE A 624 15.52 0.14 17.33
C PHE A 624 15.00 1.06 18.46
N ARG A 625 13.71 0.96 18.82
CA ARG A 625 12.98 1.88 19.73
C ARG A 625 13.24 3.36 19.42
N SER A 626 13.51 3.67 18.15
CA SER A 626 13.87 5.01 17.73
C SER A 626 12.65 5.94 17.76
N SER A 627 12.89 7.20 18.10
CA SER A 627 11.87 8.26 18.03
C SER A 627 11.17 8.27 16.67
N THR A 628 9.84 8.35 16.70
CA THR A 628 9.01 8.43 15.50
C THR A 628 8.55 9.87 15.26
N THR A 629 8.14 10.13 14.03
CA THR A 629 7.65 11.43 13.58
C THR A 629 6.28 11.28 12.92
N PRO A 630 5.54 12.37 12.70
CA PRO A 630 4.37 12.38 11.83
C PRO A 630 4.60 11.79 10.42
N PHE A 631 5.84 11.70 9.91
CA PHE A 631 6.11 10.98 8.65
C PHE A 631 6.15 9.45 8.78
N ASN A 632 6.07 8.92 10.00
CA ASN A 632 5.90 7.49 10.27
C ASN A 632 4.43 7.14 10.51
N TYR A 633 3.72 7.89 11.35
CA TYR A 633 2.37 7.56 11.83
C TYR A 633 1.26 8.52 11.36
N GLY A 634 1.60 9.60 10.65
CA GLY A 634 0.67 10.64 10.25
C GLY A 634 0.13 11.41 11.45
N SER A 635 -1.19 11.34 11.64
CA SER A 635 -1.89 11.95 12.78
C SER A 635 -1.75 11.13 14.06
N GLY A 636 -1.54 9.81 13.93
CA GLY A 636 -1.41 8.85 15.03
C GLY A 636 -1.94 7.46 14.65
N HIS A 637 -2.01 6.56 15.63
CA HIS A 637 -2.74 5.30 15.52
C HIS A 637 -4.25 5.55 15.56
N ILE A 638 -4.98 4.87 14.68
CA ILE A 638 -6.41 5.04 14.49
C ILE A 638 -7.22 4.72 15.76
N ASN A 639 -8.21 5.57 16.07
CA ASN A 639 -9.13 5.38 17.20
C ASN A 639 -10.58 5.33 16.69
N PRO A 640 -11.15 4.13 16.46
CA PRO A 640 -12.49 4.01 15.90
C PRO A 640 -13.61 4.56 16.79
N VAL A 641 -13.42 4.52 18.11
CA VAL A 641 -14.44 4.97 19.08
C VAL A 641 -14.58 6.48 19.03
N ALA A 642 -13.45 7.19 19.09
CA ALA A 642 -13.44 8.65 19.02
C ALA A 642 -13.78 9.18 17.61
N ALA A 643 -13.41 8.46 16.54
CA ALA A 643 -13.71 8.88 15.16
C ALA A 643 -15.23 8.94 14.83
N VAL A 644 -16.09 8.27 15.61
CA VAL A 644 -17.55 8.37 15.46
C VAL A 644 -18.11 9.70 16.01
N ASP A 645 -17.46 10.29 17.02
CA ASP A 645 -17.82 11.62 17.54
C ASP A 645 -16.55 12.49 17.72
N PRO A 646 -16.02 13.06 16.62
CA PRO A 646 -14.82 13.89 16.66
C PRO A 646 -15.12 15.31 17.21
N GLY A 647 -16.38 15.70 17.34
CA GLY A 647 -16.81 17.06 17.65
C GLY A 647 -16.54 18.12 16.56
N LEU A 648 -15.34 18.17 15.98
CA LEU A 648 -14.98 19.05 14.85
C LEU A 648 -14.36 18.26 13.70
N VAL A 649 -14.69 18.65 12.46
CA VAL A 649 -14.03 18.14 11.24
C VAL A 649 -13.54 19.26 10.33
N TYR A 650 -12.41 19.03 9.66
CA TYR A 650 -11.89 19.81 8.55
C TYR A 650 -12.50 19.26 7.25
N ASP A 651 -13.44 20.00 6.70
CA ASP A 651 -14.21 19.60 5.52
C ASP A 651 -13.74 20.42 4.30
N TYR A 652 -13.59 19.76 3.16
CA TYR A 652 -13.11 20.36 1.90
C TYR A 652 -13.72 19.63 0.70
N ASP A 653 -13.94 20.34 -0.41
CA ASP A 653 -14.63 19.82 -1.60
C ASP A 653 -13.71 19.66 -2.82
N SER A 654 -14.30 19.38 -4.00
CA SER A 654 -13.54 19.25 -5.25
C SER A 654 -12.93 20.57 -5.73
N ASN A 655 -13.51 21.72 -5.38
CA ASN A 655 -12.99 23.04 -5.71
C ASN A 655 -11.75 23.36 -4.85
N ASP A 656 -11.76 22.98 -3.56
CA ASP A 656 -10.57 23.06 -2.70
C ASP A 656 -9.42 22.20 -3.27
N VAL A 657 -9.73 21.01 -3.79
CA VAL A 657 -8.76 20.15 -4.48
C VAL A 657 -8.24 20.79 -5.79
N ILE A 658 -9.10 21.46 -6.56
CA ILE A 658 -8.69 22.18 -7.78
C ILE A 658 -7.79 23.38 -7.44
N ASP A 659 -8.14 24.18 -6.42
CA ASP A 659 -7.32 25.28 -5.91
C ASP A 659 -5.95 24.77 -5.42
N PHE A 660 -5.93 23.62 -4.73
CA PHE A 660 -4.70 22.92 -4.38
C PHE A 660 -3.91 22.52 -5.63
N LEU A 661 -4.50 21.82 -6.61
CA LEU A 661 -3.80 21.41 -7.84
C LEU A 661 -3.23 22.61 -8.61
N CYS A 662 -3.97 23.70 -8.72
CA CYS A 662 -3.48 24.98 -9.24
C CYS A 662 -2.22 25.48 -8.53
N SER A 663 -2.19 25.42 -7.19
CA SER A 663 -1.03 25.81 -6.38
C SER A 663 0.20 24.92 -6.58
N THR A 664 0.00 23.70 -7.10
CA THR A 664 1.06 22.74 -7.43
C THR A 664 1.56 22.83 -8.87
N GLY A 665 0.99 23.73 -9.69
CA GLY A 665 1.39 23.94 -11.08
C GLY A 665 0.53 23.22 -12.12
N ALA A 666 -0.68 22.76 -11.77
CA ALA A 666 -1.62 22.22 -12.75
C ALA A 666 -2.03 23.30 -13.78
N GLY A 667 -1.82 23.02 -15.07
CA GLY A 667 -2.23 23.90 -16.16
C GLY A 667 -3.72 23.77 -16.53
N PRO A 668 -4.29 24.72 -17.30
CA PRO A 668 -5.67 24.65 -17.76
C PRO A 668 -5.99 23.37 -18.56
N LYS A 669 -5.03 22.85 -19.34
CA LYS A 669 -5.16 21.55 -20.02
C LYS A 669 -5.42 20.45 -18.99
N ASN A 670 -4.54 20.28 -17.99
CA ASN A 670 -4.67 19.28 -16.93
C ASN A 670 -5.99 19.36 -16.17
N LEU A 671 -6.48 20.57 -15.87
CA LEU A 671 -7.72 20.77 -15.11
C LEU A 671 -8.96 20.46 -15.94
N LYS A 672 -9.11 21.06 -17.14
CA LYS A 672 -10.21 20.74 -18.07
C LYS A 672 -10.37 19.25 -18.25
N ASN A 673 -9.24 18.60 -18.37
CA ASN A 673 -9.13 17.19 -18.57
C ASN A 673 -9.53 16.41 -17.31
N LEU A 674 -9.06 16.78 -16.12
CA LEU A 674 -9.49 16.12 -14.87
C LEU A 674 -10.97 16.34 -14.53
N THR A 675 -11.56 17.49 -14.90
CA THR A 675 -12.88 17.94 -14.43
C THR A 675 -13.95 18.07 -15.50
N GLY A 676 -13.66 17.83 -16.79
CA GLY A 676 -14.55 18.08 -17.93
C GLY A 676 -14.69 19.57 -18.32
N GLU A 677 -14.68 20.45 -17.32
CA GLU A 677 -14.94 21.88 -17.45
C GLU A 677 -13.70 22.73 -17.74
N GLN A 678 -13.78 23.71 -18.63
CA GLN A 678 -12.67 24.61 -18.97
C GLN A 678 -12.29 25.55 -17.79
N LEU A 679 -11.52 25.04 -16.83
CA LEU A 679 -11.11 25.77 -15.62
C LEU A 679 -9.76 26.47 -15.78
N THR A 680 -9.68 27.72 -15.31
CA THR A 680 -8.45 28.50 -15.24
C THR A 680 -8.08 28.82 -13.80
N CYS A 681 -6.85 28.50 -13.40
CA CYS A 681 -6.33 28.87 -12.09
C CYS A 681 -6.34 30.38 -11.84
N LYS A 682 -6.62 30.77 -10.59
CA LYS A 682 -6.47 32.14 -10.11
C LYS A 682 -5.04 32.64 -10.39
N LYS A 683 -4.90 33.87 -10.88
CA LYS A 683 -3.59 34.52 -11.19
C LYS A 683 -2.60 34.46 -10.01
N HIS A 684 -3.13 34.47 -8.79
CA HIS A 684 -2.40 34.15 -7.56
C HIS A 684 -3.09 32.95 -6.90
N PRO A 685 -2.58 31.72 -7.09
CA PRO A 685 -3.15 30.53 -6.47
C PRO A 685 -3.12 30.58 -4.95
N THR A 686 -4.15 30.05 -4.31
CA THR A 686 -4.17 29.76 -2.87
C THR A 686 -2.97 28.85 -2.55
N PRO A 687 -2.08 29.17 -1.58
CA PRO A 687 -0.93 28.31 -1.28
C PRO A 687 -1.35 26.90 -0.86
N SER A 688 -0.62 25.86 -1.30
CA SER A 688 -0.97 24.45 -1.06
C SER A 688 -1.19 24.09 0.42
N TYR A 689 -0.45 24.71 1.34
CA TYR A 689 -0.59 24.52 2.78
C TYR A 689 -1.93 25.05 3.35
N ASN A 690 -2.69 25.85 2.59
CA ASN A 690 -4.04 26.34 2.93
C ASN A 690 -5.18 25.46 2.41
N LEU A 691 -4.90 24.31 1.75
CA LEU A 691 -5.91 23.25 1.65
C LEU A 691 -6.43 22.95 3.06
N ASN A 692 -7.75 22.85 3.23
CA ASN A 692 -8.38 22.72 4.55
C ASN A 692 -8.23 21.30 5.13
N TYR A 693 -6.99 20.89 5.32
CA TYR A 693 -6.59 19.52 5.62
C TYR A 693 -6.34 19.32 7.12
N PRO A 694 -6.60 18.13 7.69
CA PRO A 694 -6.41 17.86 9.12
C PRO A 694 -4.96 17.93 9.62
N SER A 695 -3.97 17.97 8.71
CA SER A 695 -2.54 18.16 9.02
C SER A 695 -1.99 19.46 8.41
N ILE A 696 -0.84 19.92 8.91
CA ILE A 696 -0.20 21.18 8.51
C ILE A 696 1.23 20.87 8.06
N GLY A 697 1.52 21.07 6.78
CA GLY A 697 2.83 20.84 6.19
C GLY A 697 3.38 22.08 5.48
N VAL A 698 4.62 22.47 5.77
CA VAL A 698 5.35 23.51 5.01
C VAL A 698 6.79 23.04 4.73
N SER A 699 7.10 22.71 3.48
CA SER A 699 8.40 22.17 3.01
C SER A 699 9.49 23.22 2.73
N ASN A 700 9.11 24.49 2.65
CA ASN A 700 9.98 25.59 2.20
C ASN A 700 9.57 26.87 2.93
N MET A 701 9.60 26.81 4.26
CA MET A 701 9.24 27.94 5.11
C MET A 701 10.40 28.96 5.08
N LYS A 702 10.08 30.18 4.62
CA LYS A 702 11.00 31.32 4.52
C LYS A 702 10.37 32.48 5.27
N GLY A 703 10.83 32.72 6.49
CA GLY A 703 10.19 33.65 7.40
C GLY A 703 8.77 33.24 7.79
N ASN A 704 7.98 34.23 8.21
CA ASN A 704 6.64 34.03 8.77
C ASN A 704 5.66 33.45 7.74
N VAL A 705 4.91 32.43 8.14
CA VAL A 705 3.84 31.82 7.32
C VAL A 705 2.55 31.77 8.13
N SER A 706 1.47 32.33 7.57
CA SER A 706 0.11 32.16 8.11
C SER A 706 -0.62 31.06 7.36
N VAL A 707 -1.12 30.07 8.10
CA VAL A 707 -1.95 28.96 7.59
C VAL A 707 -3.40 29.20 7.99
N LEU A 708 -4.35 29.00 7.08
CA LEU A 708 -5.79 29.13 7.33
C LEU A 708 -6.45 27.75 7.40
N ARG A 709 -7.41 27.61 8.31
CA ARG A 709 -8.25 26.41 8.45
C ARG A 709 -9.69 26.79 8.80
N THR A 710 -10.63 25.93 8.42
CA THR A 710 -12.05 26.02 8.77
C THR A 710 -12.51 24.68 9.31
N VAL A 711 -13.17 24.71 10.47
CA VAL A 711 -13.76 23.52 11.11
C VAL A 711 -15.28 23.64 11.13
N THR A 712 -15.95 22.51 10.90
CA THR A 712 -17.40 22.35 11.06
C THR A 712 -17.68 21.59 12.35
N TYR A 713 -18.60 22.09 13.18
CA TYR A 713 -18.97 21.46 14.45
C TYR A 713 -20.13 20.47 14.32
N TYR A 714 -19.94 19.28 14.88
CA TYR A 714 -20.86 18.14 14.82
C TYR A 714 -21.19 17.57 16.22
N GLY A 715 -21.30 18.41 17.24
CA GLY A 715 -21.70 18.00 18.58
C GLY A 715 -23.13 18.41 18.98
N GLN A 716 -23.53 18.03 20.20
CA GLN A 716 -24.82 18.37 20.79
C GLN A 716 -24.74 19.68 21.61
N GLY A 717 -25.59 20.65 21.28
CA GLY A 717 -25.70 21.92 22.00
C GLY A 717 -24.53 22.90 21.77
N PRO A 718 -24.55 24.07 22.45
CA PRO A 718 -23.49 25.07 22.38
C PRO A 718 -22.19 24.58 23.05
N THR A 719 -21.04 24.94 22.49
CA THR A 719 -19.73 24.60 23.07
C THR A 719 -18.64 25.60 22.67
N THR A 720 -17.55 25.62 23.44
CA THR A 720 -16.36 26.41 23.16
C THR A 720 -15.14 25.51 23.13
N TYR A 721 -14.34 25.61 22.08
CA TYR A 721 -13.04 24.93 21.98
C TYR A 721 -11.89 25.92 22.25
N THR A 722 -10.88 25.45 22.97
CA THR A 722 -9.63 26.15 23.26
C THR A 722 -8.45 25.37 22.66
N PRO A 723 -7.44 26.01 22.06
CA PRO A 723 -6.31 25.33 21.44
C PRO A 723 -5.19 25.10 22.45
N ASN A 724 -4.69 23.87 22.52
CA ASN A 724 -3.37 23.55 23.06
C ASN A 724 -2.36 23.46 21.92
N VAL A 725 -1.14 23.98 22.11
CA VAL A 725 -0.15 24.15 21.04
C VAL A 725 1.21 23.57 21.45
N GLU A 726 1.67 22.57 20.70
CA GLU A 726 3.01 22.00 20.79
C GLU A 726 3.90 22.65 19.72
N ASN A 727 4.75 23.59 20.12
CA ASN A 727 5.61 24.33 19.20
C ASN A 727 6.67 23.42 18.53
N PRO A 728 6.80 23.42 17.18
CA PRO A 728 7.91 22.78 16.51
C PRO A 728 9.25 23.38 16.94
N LYS A 729 10.29 22.56 17.05
CA LYS A 729 11.62 22.98 17.49
C LYS A 729 12.16 24.14 16.65
N GLY A 730 12.25 25.34 17.23
CA GLY A 730 12.73 26.54 16.56
C GLY A 730 11.68 27.38 15.83
N VAL A 731 10.39 27.08 15.99
CA VAL A 731 9.26 27.83 15.42
C VAL A 731 8.21 28.10 16.49
N GLY A 732 7.87 29.37 16.71
CA GLY A 732 6.71 29.76 17.52
C GLY A 732 5.42 29.63 16.72
N VAL A 733 4.35 29.13 17.36
CA VAL A 733 3.02 28.93 16.76
C VAL A 733 1.98 29.70 17.57
N ALA A 734 1.23 30.58 16.91
CA ALA A 734 0.13 31.33 17.52
C ALA A 734 -1.18 31.11 16.75
N VAL A 735 -2.29 30.95 17.48
CA VAL A 735 -3.61 30.65 16.89
C VAL A 735 -4.58 31.80 17.15
N LYS A 736 -5.31 32.24 16.11
CA LYS A 736 -6.26 33.37 16.15
C LYS A 736 -7.57 33.00 15.43
N PRO A 737 -8.75 33.13 16.07
CA PRO A 737 -8.96 33.46 17.48
C PRO A 737 -8.38 32.38 18.42
N ASN A 738 -8.18 32.74 19.69
CA ASN A 738 -7.69 31.82 20.72
C ASN A 738 -8.79 30.91 21.32
N THR A 739 -10.03 31.04 20.85
CA THR A 739 -11.18 30.19 21.18
C THR A 739 -12.12 30.10 19.98
N LEU A 740 -12.85 28.98 19.84
CA LEU A 740 -13.88 28.80 18.81
C LEU A 740 -15.22 28.50 19.50
N VAL A 741 -16.18 29.41 19.36
CA VAL A 741 -17.51 29.30 19.96
C VAL A 741 -18.54 28.87 18.91
N PHE A 742 -19.21 27.75 19.18
CA PHE A 742 -20.26 27.17 18.35
C PHE A 742 -21.58 27.15 19.12
N ARG A 743 -22.69 27.51 18.47
CA ARG A 743 -24.02 27.57 19.10
C ARG A 743 -24.93 26.40 18.72
N LYS A 744 -24.68 25.79 17.56
CA LYS A 744 -25.48 24.67 17.01
C LYS A 744 -24.63 23.81 16.07
N ASN A 745 -25.04 22.56 15.89
CA ASN A 745 -24.50 21.62 14.91
C ASN A 745 -24.52 22.23 13.49
N GLY A 746 -23.50 21.94 12.69
CA GLY A 746 -23.30 22.46 11.33
C GLY A 746 -22.65 23.85 11.26
N GLU A 747 -22.41 24.53 12.39
CA GLU A 747 -21.71 25.82 12.35
C GLU A 747 -20.24 25.65 11.95
N LYS A 748 -19.81 26.47 10.98
CA LYS A 748 -18.42 26.59 10.56
C LYS A 748 -17.72 27.75 11.29
N ARG A 749 -16.44 27.55 11.64
CA ARG A 749 -15.55 28.61 12.16
C ARG A 749 -14.18 28.48 11.52
N SER A 750 -13.63 29.63 11.12
CA SER A 750 -12.28 29.71 10.56
C SER A 750 -11.29 30.25 11.59
N PHE A 751 -10.06 29.78 11.52
CA PHE A 751 -8.95 30.26 12.34
C PHE A 751 -7.66 30.32 11.53
N LYS A 752 -6.75 31.17 12.00
CA LYS A 752 -5.43 31.42 11.43
C LYS A 752 -4.35 30.93 12.39
N ILE A 753 -3.33 30.29 11.83
CA ILE A 753 -2.18 29.75 12.53
C ILE A 753 -0.96 30.53 12.03
N ASP A 754 -0.41 31.40 12.87
CA ASP A 754 0.79 32.18 12.58
C ASP A 754 2.02 31.36 13.01
N LEU A 755 2.86 31.00 12.04
CA LEU A 755 4.12 30.28 12.23
C LEU A 755 5.28 31.27 12.11
N THR A 756 6.06 31.45 13.18
CA THR A 756 7.18 32.39 13.27
C THR A 756 8.48 31.63 13.51
N PRO A 757 9.41 31.56 12.54
CA PRO A 757 10.67 30.87 12.71
C PRO A 757 11.62 31.70 13.58
N HIS A 758 12.41 31.02 14.41
CA HIS A 758 13.51 31.60 15.18
C HIS A 758 14.83 30.84 14.97
N LYS A 759 14.77 29.67 14.32
CA LYS A 759 15.93 28.86 13.97
C LYS A 759 15.67 28.09 12.68
N THR A 760 16.68 27.99 11.82
CA THR A 760 16.66 27.12 10.64
C THR A 760 16.59 25.64 11.02
N SER A 761 15.92 24.86 10.19
CA SER A 761 15.81 23.40 10.37
C SER A 761 17.00 22.62 9.81
N ASN A 762 17.97 23.33 9.20
CA ASN A 762 19.18 22.78 8.58
C ASN A 762 18.89 21.65 7.58
N GLY A 763 17.85 21.82 6.76
CA GLY A 763 17.41 20.86 5.75
C GLY A 763 16.52 19.73 6.27
N ASN A 764 16.40 19.55 7.59
CA ASN A 764 15.53 18.56 8.21
C ASN A 764 14.09 19.09 8.40
N PHE A 765 13.19 18.23 8.88
CA PHE A 765 11.87 18.66 9.33
C PHE A 765 11.81 18.75 10.86
N VAL A 766 11.05 19.73 11.35
CA VAL A 766 10.70 19.90 12.76
C VAL A 766 9.19 19.74 12.93
N PHE A 767 8.76 19.18 14.06
CA PHE A 767 7.39 18.70 14.26
C PHE A 767 6.77 19.26 15.54
N GLY A 768 5.45 19.45 15.51
CA GLY A 768 4.62 19.90 16.62
C GLY A 768 3.16 19.51 16.39
N SER A 769 2.22 20.14 17.11
CA SER A 769 0.79 19.95 16.88
C SER A 769 -0.08 21.08 17.43
N ILE A 770 -1.33 21.14 16.98
CA ILE A 770 -2.40 21.92 17.61
C ILE A 770 -3.51 20.94 18.00
N THR A 771 -4.02 21.04 19.22
CA THR A 771 -5.18 20.25 19.68
C THR A 771 -6.27 21.19 20.16
N TRP A 772 -7.39 21.27 19.45
CA TRP A 772 -8.59 21.93 19.95
C TRP A 772 -9.30 21.00 20.95
N SER A 773 -9.64 21.54 22.12
CA SER A 773 -10.34 20.80 23.18
C SER A 773 -11.51 21.60 23.74
N ASN A 774 -12.64 20.95 23.99
CA ASN A 774 -13.76 21.48 24.78
C ASN A 774 -13.92 20.74 26.12
N GLY A 775 -12.90 19.96 26.54
CA GLY A 775 -12.94 19.10 27.73
C GLY A 775 -13.50 17.69 27.47
N ILE A 776 -14.21 17.47 26.36
CA ILE A 776 -14.77 16.17 25.96
C ILE A 776 -14.05 15.68 24.70
N HIS A 777 -14.19 16.43 23.60
CA HIS A 777 -13.55 16.14 22.32
C HIS A 777 -12.13 16.69 22.29
N ARG A 778 -11.23 15.96 21.63
CA ARG A 778 -9.84 16.38 21.36
C ARG A 778 -9.58 16.24 19.87
N VAL A 779 -9.34 17.37 19.21
CA VAL A 779 -9.22 17.47 17.75
C VAL A 779 -7.79 17.90 17.43
N ARG A 780 -6.93 16.92 17.16
CA ARG A 780 -5.48 17.09 17.02
C ARG A 780 -5.04 17.15 15.55
N SER A 781 -4.25 18.17 15.21
CA SER A 781 -3.62 18.35 13.91
C SER A 781 -2.09 18.34 14.05
N PRO A 782 -1.35 17.40 13.43
CA PRO A 782 0.11 17.42 13.44
C PRO A 782 0.66 18.54 12.53
N ILE A 783 1.80 19.11 12.94
CA ILE A 783 2.56 20.11 12.19
C ILE A 783 3.91 19.51 11.77
N ALA A 784 4.31 19.69 10.51
CA ALA A 784 5.64 19.37 9.99
C ALA A 784 6.21 20.52 9.15
N LEU A 785 7.34 21.09 9.55
CA LEU A 785 7.94 22.28 8.92
C LEU A 785 9.40 22.04 8.54
N ASN A 786 9.79 22.49 7.35
CA ASN A 786 11.19 22.64 6.94
C ASN A 786 11.47 24.15 6.77
N VAL A 787 12.22 24.69 7.72
CA VAL A 787 12.59 26.10 7.83
C VAL A 787 13.91 26.32 7.11
N ILE A 788 13.85 27.03 5.99
CA ILE A 788 15.01 27.34 5.13
C ILE A 788 15.63 28.68 5.53
N SER A 789 14.80 29.68 5.87
CA SER A 789 15.26 30.96 6.41
C SER A 789 14.33 31.46 7.52
N ILE A 790 14.91 32.24 8.42
CA ILE A 790 14.21 33.06 9.43
C ILE A 790 13.62 34.30 8.74
#